data_AF-J2JTJ1-F1
#
_entry.id   AF-J2JTJ1-F1
#
_cell.length_a   1.000
_cell.length_b   1.000
_cell.length_c   1.000
_cell.angle_alpha   90.00
_cell.angle_beta   90.00
_cell.angle_gamma   90.00
#
_symmetry.space_group_name_H-M   'P 1'
#
loop_
_entity.id
_entity.type
_entity.pdbx_description
1 polymer ?
#
loop_
_entity_poly.entity_id
_entity_poly.type
_entity_poly.pdbx_seq_one_letter_code
_entity_poly.pdbx_strand_id
1 'polypeptide(L)'
;MFDLSAPIVTTFLVYAVAMIGVGVWAYTRTHTFADFALGGRRLSSWVAALSAGASDMSGWLFLAFPGAVYAAGIGASWIAVGLAVGTYLNWRFVAPRLRTYTERAENAVSLSAYLEERFEDRTRMLRLVSAVVTLVFFTVYVASGLVAGGLLFEQVFGIRFGLGVALMALVMVIYSGLGGFLAVSLTHVMQATLMLLALLVVPLAGIGALGGFRELGDAVDKKAPGLLDMGAEVSYADGKWSAGGSLGAVAIISLLAWGLGYFGQPHILARFMGIRSTRAIPAARRIGTGWVIVVLAGATLVGLAGIGQLGAPLHDPETVYIALSRILLNPWLAGVMLIAVLAAIISTADSQLLVSSVALTEDFYRAFLNRRASDGALVLVGRGAIVAVILVAFAVALNGGGLLGIVAYAWAGFGAAFGPVILLSLYWPRMTWAGAMAGIVSGATTVLLWKKINPLLGPLASGIYEMVPGVLIATVAALVFGRFVGRPPKRAFWRMPGGGMSQLMLTPFLTHAPVGMAVLDTDLRYVWVNEPLSRLIPLEQRLGRQVGEVLPRPEAEAFEERMRRVLETGNPVLDHEFRGPGYTDPHRTRAFSASFFAMKDRQGRHVGIWYMVINVTERWRAQERLALLNDAGARIGSTLEVTRTAQELADEAVPSVAEFVAVDLLDTVMRGEEPAPGPVGMTPVIRRAGQHSVRAGCPEASLAVGETVRRAPSSPVTRCLRESRTLVERILDRSTSAWVTEDPSLGASIREFDFRSLMVVPVRARGVTLGVATFARSRRRGPFEDDDVRLAEDLVSRAAVCVDNARRYTRERTAARSMQRYLLPQELTGGSALEVASWYLPADAPSGVGGDWFDVIPLSGARVALVVGDVVGHGINAAATMGRLRTAVRTLANLDLPPDELLAHLDDLVIGLMGPAEAEDETAGAAFMGATCLYAVYDPVSRRFTLARAGHLPPVIVGPDGTADVLDLPAGPPLGLGYLPFESVELELAEGSLIALYTDGLIETFDRDLDVGLSRLGDALVVPGPTLEEIGLGAVDALLTGPPSDDVALLLARTRVLAPDRVVSWNLPSDPAAVANARTLTGRQLAEWGMDDLTFTTELIVSELVTNAIRHATGPVSLRLIRDRGLICEVSDASSTSPRLRHARTTDEGGRGLLIVAQLARRWGTRYTTTGKIIWTEQDIPAEMIARG
;
A
#
# COMPACT_ATOMS: atom_id res chain seq x y z
N MET A 1 32.58 20.08 15.45
CA MET A 1 32.49 19.19 14.27
C MET A 1 31.65 18.01 14.75
N PHE A 2 30.39 17.93 14.33
CA PHE A 2 29.47 16.90 14.84
C PHE A 2 29.82 15.58 14.17
N ASP A 3 30.23 14.59 14.96
CA ASP A 3 30.49 13.21 14.49
C ASP A 3 29.14 12.48 14.34
N LEU A 4 28.30 13.02 13.47
CA LEU A 4 26.98 12.50 13.17
C LEU A 4 27.13 11.31 12.23
N SER A 5 26.81 10.11 12.70
CA SER A 5 26.78 8.94 11.84
C SER A 5 25.73 9.15 10.75
N ALA A 6 26.17 9.35 9.51
CA ALA A 6 25.30 9.58 8.35
C ALA A 6 24.12 8.57 8.27
N PRO A 7 24.29 7.26 8.56
CA PRO A 7 23.17 6.31 8.59
C PRO A 7 22.02 6.67 9.54
N ILE A 8 22.32 7.15 10.75
CA ILE A 8 21.29 7.52 11.74
C ILE A 8 20.56 8.78 11.27
N VAL A 9 21.28 9.75 10.71
CA VAL A 9 20.65 10.97 10.16
C VAL A 9 19.73 10.63 8.99
N THR A 10 20.19 9.81 8.06
CA THR A 10 19.41 9.38 6.89
C THR A 10 18.14 8.65 7.31
N THR A 11 18.23 7.70 8.25
CA THR A 11 17.04 6.98 8.74
C THR A 11 16.02 7.92 9.40
N PHE A 12 16.47 8.88 10.20
CA PHE A 12 15.59 9.90 10.81
C PHE A 12 14.93 10.80 9.75
N LEU A 13 15.66 11.22 8.72
CA LEU A 13 15.13 12.03 7.62
C LEU A 13 14.08 11.27 6.82
N VAL A 14 14.36 10.01 6.45
CA VAL A 14 13.40 9.15 5.73
C VAL A 14 12.12 8.97 6.54
N TYR A 15 12.23 8.69 7.85
CA TYR A 15 11.06 8.59 8.70
C TYR A 15 10.28 9.91 8.80
N ALA A 16 10.97 11.04 8.95
CA ALA A 16 10.32 12.35 8.99
C ALA A 16 9.55 12.65 7.69
N VAL A 17 10.14 12.38 6.52
CA VAL A 17 9.50 12.56 5.21
C VAL A 17 8.29 11.63 5.07
N ALA A 18 8.43 10.35 5.42
CA ALA A 18 7.33 9.38 5.38
C ALA A 18 6.15 9.82 6.27
N MET A 19 6.43 10.29 7.49
CA MET A 19 5.40 10.76 8.42
C MET A 19 4.71 12.04 7.91
N ILE A 20 5.46 12.99 7.34
CA ILE A 20 4.89 14.19 6.72
C ILE A 20 4.00 13.82 5.52
N GLY A 21 4.46 12.89 4.67
CA GLY A 21 3.71 12.39 3.53
C GLY A 21 2.36 11.79 3.91
N VAL A 22 2.34 10.95 4.97
CA VAL A 22 1.08 10.39 5.50
C VAL A 22 0.17 11.48 6.08
N GLY A 23 0.74 12.48 6.76
CA GLY A 23 0.00 13.65 7.25
C GLY A 23 -0.67 14.47 6.14
N VAL A 24 0.05 14.75 5.05
CA VAL A 24 -0.49 15.46 3.87
C VAL A 24 -1.56 14.63 3.17
N TRP A 25 -1.32 13.33 2.97
CA TRP A 25 -2.30 12.42 2.39
C TRP A 25 -3.60 12.40 3.20
N ALA A 26 -3.50 12.30 4.53
CA ALA A 26 -4.64 12.33 5.44
C ALA A 26 -5.39 13.66 5.43
N TYR A 27 -4.67 14.78 5.34
CA TYR A 27 -5.25 16.12 5.25
C TYR A 27 -6.24 16.23 4.08
N THR A 28 -5.92 15.62 2.93
CA THR A 28 -6.79 15.64 1.74
C THR A 28 -8.11 14.86 1.89
N ARG A 29 -8.27 14.04 2.94
CA ARG A 29 -9.46 13.19 3.15
C ARG A 29 -10.34 13.56 4.35
N THR A 30 -9.98 14.60 5.10
CA THR A 30 -10.74 15.01 6.29
C THR A 30 -11.71 16.14 5.92
N HIS A 31 -12.99 15.81 5.74
CA HIS A 31 -14.00 16.79 5.28
C HIS A 31 -15.01 17.22 6.36
N THR A 32 -15.08 16.54 7.52
CA THR A 32 -16.02 16.87 8.62
C THR A 32 -15.35 16.84 10.00
N PHE A 33 -15.88 17.61 10.97
CA PHE A 33 -15.36 17.63 12.34
C PHE A 33 -15.54 16.29 13.08
N ALA A 34 -16.60 15.51 12.76
CA ALA A 34 -16.79 14.18 13.34
C ALA A 34 -15.74 13.17 12.85
N ASP A 35 -15.27 13.30 11.60
CA ASP A 35 -14.14 12.55 11.06
C ASP A 35 -12.83 12.99 11.73
N PHE A 36 -12.70 14.29 11.99
CA PHE A 36 -11.57 14.86 12.72
C PHE A 36 -11.49 14.40 14.19
N ALA A 37 -12.62 14.23 14.90
CA ALA A 37 -12.63 13.93 16.33
C ALA A 37 -12.73 12.43 16.70
N LEU A 38 -13.42 11.60 15.89
CA LEU A 38 -13.63 10.16 16.18
C LEU A 38 -13.47 9.22 14.98
N GLY A 39 -13.07 9.72 13.80
CA GLY A 39 -12.86 8.89 12.61
C GLY A 39 -14.09 8.08 12.17
N GLY A 40 -15.29 8.64 12.38
CA GLY A 40 -16.56 8.03 11.99
C GLY A 40 -16.94 6.73 12.73
N ARG A 41 -16.27 6.38 13.85
CA ARG A 41 -16.50 5.16 14.65
C ARG A 41 -16.38 3.84 13.86
N ARG A 42 -15.44 3.80 12.91
CA ARG A 42 -15.22 2.63 12.03
C ARG A 42 -14.00 1.79 12.42
N LEU A 43 -13.42 2.00 13.60
CA LEU A 43 -12.18 1.31 13.98
C LEU A 43 -12.40 -0.20 14.10
N SER A 44 -11.57 -0.97 13.40
CA SER A 44 -11.49 -2.42 13.54
C SER A 44 -10.91 -2.79 14.92
N SER A 45 -11.06 -4.06 15.32
CA SER A 45 -10.55 -4.55 16.62
C SER A 45 -9.04 -4.35 16.79
N TRP A 46 -8.27 -4.55 15.73
CA TRP A 46 -6.80 -4.50 15.78
C TRP A 46 -6.29 -3.05 15.70
N VAL A 47 -6.88 -2.20 14.87
CA VAL A 47 -6.54 -0.77 14.81
C VAL A 47 -6.86 -0.09 16.15
N ALA A 48 -8.04 -0.37 16.73
CA ALA A 48 -8.40 0.20 18.03
C ALA A 48 -7.44 -0.23 19.16
N ALA A 49 -7.00 -1.49 19.14
CA ALA A 49 -6.08 -2.03 20.14
C ALA A 49 -4.66 -1.44 20.03
N LEU A 50 -4.07 -1.47 18.83
CA LEU A 50 -2.72 -0.93 18.59
C LEU A 50 -2.70 0.59 18.71
N SER A 51 -3.75 1.28 18.23
CA SER A 51 -3.88 2.72 18.43
C SER A 51 -4.05 3.13 19.89
N ALA A 52 -4.68 2.29 20.73
CA ALA A 52 -4.75 2.55 22.16
C ALA A 52 -3.37 2.33 22.81
N GLY A 53 -2.66 1.26 22.43
CA GLY A 53 -1.31 0.97 22.91
C GLY A 53 -0.29 2.05 22.56
N ALA A 54 -0.22 2.47 21.30
CA ALA A 54 0.68 3.55 20.87
C ALA A 54 0.37 4.88 21.55
N SER A 55 -0.91 5.22 21.74
CA SER A 55 -1.29 6.49 22.37
C SER A 55 -0.99 6.58 23.87
N ASP A 56 -0.78 5.42 24.50
CA ASP A 56 -0.53 5.25 25.93
C ASP A 56 0.99 5.16 26.22
N MET A 57 1.68 4.38 25.40
CA MET A 57 3.10 4.11 25.53
C MET A 57 3.94 5.22 24.87
N SER A 58 4.22 6.28 25.63
CA SER A 58 5.06 7.40 25.17
C SER A 58 6.57 7.11 25.24
N GLY A 59 7.41 8.11 25.00
CA GLY A 59 8.86 8.02 25.17
C GLY A 59 9.31 7.50 26.55
N TRP A 60 8.45 7.54 27.57
CA TRP A 60 8.72 6.96 28.89
C TRP A 60 8.97 5.44 28.85
N LEU A 61 8.33 4.71 27.93
CA LEU A 61 8.49 3.26 27.77
C LEU A 61 9.92 2.89 27.34
N PHE A 62 10.60 3.79 26.62
CA PHE A 62 11.96 3.59 26.12
C PHE A 62 13.02 4.20 27.03
N LEU A 63 12.73 5.31 27.70
CA LEU A 63 13.71 6.05 28.49
C LEU A 63 13.51 5.81 29.99
N ALA A 64 12.38 6.30 30.51
CA ALA A 64 12.11 6.33 31.94
C ALA A 64 11.96 4.93 32.59
N PHE A 65 11.23 4.00 31.95
CA PHE A 65 10.96 2.69 32.55
C PHE A 65 12.17 1.73 32.50
N PRO A 66 12.86 1.55 31.37
CA PRO A 66 14.13 0.83 31.35
C PRO A 66 15.16 1.47 32.29
N GLY A 67 15.20 2.80 32.37
CA GLY A 67 16.06 3.52 33.31
C GLY A 67 15.72 3.25 34.78
N ALA A 68 14.43 3.17 35.13
CA ALA A 68 13.99 2.77 36.46
C ALA A 68 14.41 1.34 36.80
N VAL A 69 14.31 0.40 35.84
CA VAL A 69 14.78 -0.98 36.01
C VAL A 69 16.30 -1.05 36.09
N TYR A 70 17.02 -0.23 35.32
CA TYR A 70 18.47 -0.11 35.41
C TYR A 70 18.92 0.40 36.79
N ALA A 71 18.20 1.38 37.35
CA ALA A 71 18.53 1.98 38.65
C ALA A 71 18.12 1.10 39.84
N ALA A 72 16.90 0.55 39.83
CA ALA A 72 16.30 -0.14 40.97
C ALA A 72 16.17 -1.66 40.79
N GLY A 73 16.67 -2.22 39.69
CA GLY A 73 16.57 -3.63 39.37
C GLY A 73 15.16 -4.07 38.97
N ILE A 74 14.93 -5.39 39.00
CA ILE A 74 13.67 -6.00 38.57
C ILE A 74 12.47 -5.57 39.41
N GLY A 75 12.68 -5.09 40.65
CA GLY A 75 11.64 -4.55 41.53
C GLY A 75 10.85 -3.39 40.92
N ALA A 76 11.44 -2.57 40.05
CA ALA A 76 10.72 -1.53 39.32
C ALA A 76 9.62 -2.10 38.40
N SER A 77 9.69 -3.38 38.03
CA SER A 77 8.72 -4.06 37.16
C SER A 77 7.35 -4.26 37.82
N TRP A 78 7.19 -3.97 39.11
CA TRP A 78 5.85 -3.83 39.71
C TRP A 78 4.99 -2.79 38.98
N ILE A 79 5.60 -1.77 38.36
CA ILE A 79 4.92 -0.83 37.45
C ILE A 79 4.33 -1.59 36.25
N ALA A 80 5.13 -2.44 35.60
CA ALA A 80 4.68 -3.23 34.44
C ALA A 80 3.54 -4.19 34.81
N VAL A 81 3.63 -4.85 35.97
CA VAL A 81 2.55 -5.72 36.48
C VAL A 81 1.27 -4.92 36.70
N GLY A 82 1.37 -3.77 37.38
CA GLY A 82 0.24 -2.88 37.62
C GLY A 82 -0.42 -2.43 36.31
N LEU A 83 0.38 -2.00 35.33
CA LEU A 83 -0.10 -1.57 34.03
C LEU A 83 -0.78 -2.70 33.26
N ALA A 84 -0.16 -3.88 33.14
CA ALA A 84 -0.74 -5.02 32.43
C ALA A 84 -2.12 -5.43 33.00
N VAL A 85 -2.23 -5.47 34.34
CA VAL A 85 -3.50 -5.73 35.03
C VAL A 85 -4.49 -4.60 34.77
N GLY A 86 -4.07 -3.34 34.91
CA GLY A 86 -4.89 -2.16 34.63
C GLY A 86 -5.46 -2.16 33.20
N THR A 87 -4.63 -2.42 32.19
CA THR A 87 -5.03 -2.53 30.79
C THR A 87 -6.11 -3.59 30.61
N TYR A 88 -5.87 -4.81 31.14
CA TYR A 88 -6.81 -5.91 31.01
C TYR A 88 -8.17 -5.59 31.64
N LEU A 89 -8.16 -5.05 32.86
CA LEU A 89 -9.38 -4.68 33.58
C LEU A 89 -10.12 -3.53 32.90
N ASN A 90 -9.40 -2.55 32.35
CA ASN A 90 -9.99 -1.44 31.60
C ASN A 90 -10.74 -1.93 30.35
N TRP A 91 -10.11 -2.80 29.54
CA TRP A 91 -10.75 -3.44 28.40
C TRP A 91 -11.92 -4.36 28.79
N ARG A 92 -11.85 -5.00 29.96
CA ARG A 92 -12.91 -5.90 30.45
C ARG A 92 -14.14 -5.14 30.95
N PHE A 93 -13.94 -4.08 31.72
CA PHE A 93 -14.98 -3.44 32.52
C PHE A 93 -15.45 -2.10 31.96
N VAL A 94 -14.57 -1.31 31.36
CA VAL A 94 -14.90 0.03 30.86
C VAL A 94 -15.28 -0.02 29.38
N ALA A 95 -14.44 -0.61 28.53
CA ALA A 95 -14.61 -0.55 27.07
C ALA A 95 -16.02 -0.96 26.56
N PRO A 96 -16.61 -2.11 26.97
CA PRO A 96 -17.92 -2.55 26.47
C PRO A 96 -19.06 -1.61 26.87
N ARG A 97 -19.03 -1.15 28.13
CA ARG A 97 -20.08 -0.27 28.64
C ARG A 97 -19.91 1.12 28.06
N LEU A 98 -18.72 1.71 28.14
CA LEU A 98 -18.49 3.06 27.64
C LEU A 98 -18.90 3.19 26.16
N ARG A 99 -18.51 2.23 25.30
CA ARG A 99 -18.93 2.19 23.89
C ARG A 99 -20.45 2.14 23.70
N THR A 100 -21.17 1.39 24.55
CA THR A 100 -22.63 1.27 24.45
C THR A 100 -23.32 2.56 24.91
N TYR A 101 -22.81 3.18 25.96
CA TYR A 101 -23.40 4.40 26.51
C TYR A 101 -23.17 5.61 25.62
N THR A 102 -22.00 5.77 25.02
CA THR A 102 -21.70 6.92 24.15
C THR A 102 -22.43 6.88 22.80
N GLU A 103 -22.94 5.72 22.41
CA GLU A 103 -23.89 5.58 21.29
C GLU A 103 -25.30 6.01 21.68
N ARG A 104 -25.73 5.66 22.90
CA ARG A 104 -27.06 6.01 23.42
C ARG A 104 -27.16 7.44 23.97
N ALA A 105 -26.05 8.03 24.37
CA ALA A 105 -25.93 9.40 24.88
C ALA A 105 -25.73 10.38 23.72
N GLU A 106 -26.72 10.48 22.83
CA GLU A 106 -26.77 11.43 21.71
C GLU A 106 -25.50 11.45 20.82
N ASN A 107 -24.84 10.29 20.66
CA ASN A 107 -23.56 10.18 19.96
C ASN A 107 -22.43 11.06 20.51
N ALA A 108 -22.31 11.17 21.84
CA ALA A 108 -21.24 11.89 22.52
C ALA A 108 -19.85 11.59 21.92
N VAL A 109 -19.13 12.67 21.61
CA VAL A 109 -17.87 12.65 20.86
C VAL A 109 -16.64 12.69 21.79
N SER A 110 -16.81 13.23 23.01
CA SER A 110 -15.77 13.39 24.03
C SER A 110 -16.21 12.81 25.39
N LEU A 111 -15.24 12.60 26.29
CA LEU A 111 -15.49 12.10 27.65
C LEU A 111 -16.35 13.07 28.47
N SER A 112 -16.05 14.36 28.33
CA SER A 112 -16.78 15.50 28.93
C SER A 112 -18.22 15.55 28.44
N ALA A 113 -18.47 15.37 27.13
CA ALA A 113 -19.82 15.29 26.57
C ALA A 113 -20.57 14.05 27.09
N TYR A 114 -19.90 12.89 27.21
CA TYR A 114 -20.49 11.71 27.82
C TYR A 114 -20.95 11.98 29.26
N LEU A 115 -20.11 12.63 30.08
CA LEU A 115 -20.45 12.95 31.46
C LEU A 115 -21.61 13.95 31.57
N GLU A 116 -21.61 15.01 30.75
CA GLU A 116 -22.72 15.98 30.66
C GLU A 116 -24.04 15.26 30.38
N GLU A 117 -24.04 14.40 29.36
CA GLU A 117 -25.24 13.72 28.88
C GLU A 117 -25.70 12.60 29.83
N ARG A 118 -24.75 11.85 30.39
CA ARG A 118 -25.02 10.76 31.35
C ARG A 118 -25.69 11.26 32.64
N PHE A 119 -25.38 12.48 33.06
CA PHE A 119 -25.91 13.07 34.29
C PHE A 119 -26.94 14.17 34.06
N GLU A 120 -27.34 14.43 32.80
CA GLU A 120 -28.30 15.46 32.41
C GLU A 120 -27.93 16.85 32.97
N ASP A 121 -26.63 17.19 32.94
CA ASP A 121 -26.14 18.45 33.49
C ASP A 121 -26.56 19.65 32.62
N ARG A 122 -27.62 20.35 33.03
CA ARG A 122 -28.10 21.56 32.35
C ARG A 122 -27.18 22.77 32.51
N THR A 123 -26.27 22.75 33.48
CA THR A 123 -25.37 23.88 33.76
C THR A 123 -24.11 23.85 32.89
N ARG A 124 -23.82 22.71 32.25
CA ARG A 124 -22.58 22.43 31.50
C ARG A 124 -21.30 22.57 32.33
N MET A 125 -21.41 22.66 33.65
CA MET A 125 -20.26 22.78 34.53
C MET A 125 -19.42 21.52 34.53
N LEU A 126 -20.06 20.35 34.45
CA LEU A 126 -19.34 19.08 34.41
C LEU A 126 -18.46 18.97 33.17
N ARG A 127 -18.94 19.49 32.03
CA ARG A 127 -18.18 19.58 30.79
C ARG A 127 -17.00 20.55 30.90
N LEU A 128 -17.23 21.75 31.45
CA LEU A 128 -16.18 22.75 31.65
C LEU A 128 -15.07 22.24 32.59
N VAL A 129 -15.43 21.72 33.76
CA VAL A 129 -14.45 21.24 34.75
C VAL A 129 -13.67 20.04 34.20
N SER A 130 -14.35 19.12 33.51
CA SER A 130 -13.67 18.01 32.83
C SER A 130 -12.67 18.51 31.79
N ALA A 131 -13.03 19.51 30.97
CA ALA A 131 -12.15 20.10 29.97
C ALA A 131 -10.94 20.81 30.60
N VAL A 132 -11.13 21.57 31.67
CA VAL A 132 -10.04 22.27 32.39
C VAL A 132 -9.06 21.28 33.02
N VAL A 133 -9.56 20.28 33.75
CA VAL A 133 -8.70 19.24 34.36
C VAL A 133 -7.94 18.47 33.27
N THR A 134 -8.61 18.17 32.15
CA THR A 134 -7.98 17.52 31.00
C THR A 134 -6.85 18.35 30.43
N LEU A 135 -7.07 19.66 30.23
CA LEU A 135 -6.08 20.57 29.67
C LEU A 135 -4.85 20.72 30.58
N VAL A 136 -5.05 20.85 31.90
CA VAL A 136 -3.95 20.99 32.87
C VAL A 136 -3.03 19.78 32.84
N PHE A 137 -3.58 18.58 32.98
CA PHE A 137 -2.75 17.36 33.04
C PHE A 137 -2.20 16.96 31.67
N PHE A 138 -2.90 17.22 30.55
CA PHE A 138 -2.31 17.00 29.22
C PHE A 138 -1.18 17.97 28.91
N THR A 139 -1.25 19.22 29.36
CA THR A 139 -0.13 20.16 29.17
C THR A 139 1.14 19.64 29.86
N VAL A 140 1.01 19.10 31.08
CA VAL A 140 2.15 18.49 31.79
C VAL A 140 2.62 17.20 31.09
N TYR A 141 1.70 16.40 30.56
CA TYR A 141 2.05 15.19 29.83
C TYR A 141 2.78 15.50 28.51
N VAL A 142 2.31 16.48 27.72
CA VAL A 142 3.00 16.95 26.51
C VAL A 142 4.39 17.49 26.86
N ALA A 143 4.54 18.17 28.01
CA ALA A 143 5.86 18.61 28.49
C ALA A 143 6.82 17.42 28.71
N SER A 144 6.33 16.29 29.23
CA SER A 144 7.15 15.07 29.35
C SER A 144 7.64 14.55 27.98
N GLY A 145 6.79 14.62 26.95
CA GLY A 145 7.19 14.25 25.58
C GLY A 145 8.26 15.17 25.02
N LEU A 146 8.19 16.47 25.32
CA LEU A 146 9.21 17.45 24.95
C LEU A 146 10.55 17.18 25.66
N VAL A 147 10.54 16.83 26.95
CA VAL A 147 11.75 16.43 27.70
C VAL A 147 12.35 15.16 27.11
N ALA A 148 11.55 14.13 26.83
CA ALA A 148 12.01 12.89 26.20
C ALA A 148 12.63 13.15 24.81
N GLY A 149 12.04 14.05 24.02
CA GLY A 149 12.62 14.48 22.75
C GLY A 149 13.94 15.23 22.93
N GLY A 150 14.03 16.12 23.93
CA GLY A 150 15.26 16.81 24.30
C GLY A 150 16.41 15.84 24.62
N LEU A 151 16.14 14.81 25.44
CA LEU A 151 17.12 13.76 25.77
C LEU A 151 17.53 12.96 24.52
N LEU A 152 16.59 12.60 23.65
CA LEU A 152 16.89 11.91 22.40
C LEU A 152 17.82 12.74 21.50
N PHE A 153 17.51 14.02 21.30
CA PHE A 153 18.33 14.90 20.45
C PHE A 153 19.72 15.16 21.04
N GLU A 154 19.82 15.29 22.36
CA GLU A 154 21.08 15.47 23.06
C GLU A 154 21.98 14.23 22.95
N GLN A 155 21.43 13.03 23.20
CA GLN A 155 22.21 11.80 23.21
C GLN A 155 22.56 11.28 21.81
N VAL A 156 21.71 11.54 20.80
CA VAL A 156 21.91 11.04 19.43
C VAL A 156 22.70 12.04 18.58
N PHE A 157 22.34 13.33 18.64
CA PHE A 157 22.89 14.35 17.74
C PHE A 157 23.89 15.30 18.42
N GLY A 158 24.08 15.19 19.74
CA GLY A 158 24.95 16.10 20.50
C GLY A 158 24.42 17.54 20.56
N ILE A 159 23.12 17.74 20.31
CA ILE A 159 22.47 19.05 20.34
C ILE A 159 22.17 19.41 21.80
N ARG A 160 22.37 20.67 22.19
CA ARG A 160 22.04 21.14 23.55
C ARG A 160 20.59 20.80 23.91
N PHE A 161 20.35 20.24 25.09
CA PHE A 161 19.01 19.84 25.57
C PHE A 161 17.90 20.86 25.23
N GLY A 162 18.08 22.13 25.58
CA GLY A 162 17.08 23.19 25.31
C GLY A 162 16.76 23.41 23.82
N LEU A 163 17.74 23.24 22.92
CA LEU A 163 17.51 23.26 21.47
C LEU A 163 16.81 21.98 21.00
N GLY A 164 17.14 20.83 21.58
CA GLY A 164 16.44 19.56 21.32
C GLY A 164 14.95 19.62 21.69
N VAL A 165 14.64 20.21 22.85
CA VAL A 165 13.26 20.47 23.31
C VAL A 165 12.54 21.42 22.33
N ALA A 166 13.22 22.46 21.83
CA ALA A 166 12.64 23.39 20.86
C ALA A 166 12.36 22.75 19.50
N LEU A 167 13.29 21.92 19.01
CA LEU A 167 13.10 21.13 17.78
C LEU A 167 11.93 20.15 17.93
N MET A 168 11.84 19.46 19.08
CA MET A 168 10.71 18.57 19.35
C MET A 168 9.37 19.32 19.38
N ALA A 169 9.33 20.52 19.99
CA ALA A 169 8.14 21.36 19.99
C ALA A 169 7.74 21.79 18.56
N LEU A 170 8.71 22.17 17.73
CA LEU A 170 8.48 22.51 16.32
C LEU A 170 7.89 21.32 15.54
N VAL A 171 8.47 20.12 15.72
CA VAL A 171 7.97 18.88 15.10
C VAL A 171 6.53 18.59 15.53
N MET A 172 6.22 18.71 16.82
CA MET A 172 4.87 18.52 17.35
C MET A 172 3.87 19.54 16.76
N VAL A 173 4.26 20.81 16.60
CA VAL A 173 3.40 21.85 15.99
C VAL A 173 3.10 21.55 14.51
N ILE A 174 4.14 21.23 13.73
CA ILE A 174 4.00 20.95 12.29
C ILE A 174 3.09 19.74 12.08
N TYR A 175 3.33 18.66 12.84
CA TYR A 175 2.63 17.41 12.65
C TYR A 175 1.18 17.44 13.17
N SER A 176 0.95 18.05 14.35
CA SER A 176 -0.38 18.10 14.98
C SER A 176 -1.39 18.98 14.22
N GLY A 177 -0.93 19.87 13.34
CA GLY A 177 -1.79 20.71 12.50
C GLY A 177 -2.38 19.99 11.28
N LEU A 178 -1.79 18.87 10.85
CA LEU A 178 -2.07 18.21 9.58
C LEU A 178 -3.01 16.99 9.69
N GLY A 179 -3.11 16.34 10.86
CA GLY A 179 -3.85 15.07 11.04
C GLY A 179 -5.21 15.18 11.75
N GLY A 180 -6.21 14.44 11.27
CA GLY A 180 -7.46 14.13 12.00
C GLY A 180 -7.41 12.76 12.71
N PHE A 181 -8.38 12.46 13.58
CA PHE A 181 -8.41 11.24 14.42
C PHE A 181 -8.17 9.92 13.65
N LEU A 182 -8.75 9.78 12.44
CA LEU A 182 -8.58 8.56 11.64
C LEU A 182 -7.14 8.40 11.13
N ALA A 183 -6.50 9.50 10.73
CA ALA A 183 -5.12 9.52 10.28
C ALA A 183 -4.17 9.14 11.40
N VAL A 184 -4.37 9.75 12.57
CA VAL A 184 -3.62 9.47 13.80
C VAL A 184 -3.79 8.01 14.23
N SER A 185 -5.00 7.46 14.15
CA SER A 185 -5.23 6.04 14.48
C SER A 185 -4.57 5.06 13.52
N LEU A 186 -4.37 5.42 12.25
CA LEU A 186 -3.67 4.58 11.28
C LEU A 186 -2.16 4.67 11.44
N THR A 187 -1.59 5.86 11.62
CA THR A 187 -0.15 6.03 11.88
C THR A 187 0.29 5.31 13.14
N HIS A 188 -0.57 5.27 14.16
CA HIS A 188 -0.30 4.51 15.38
C HIS A 188 -0.11 3.01 15.17
N VAL A 189 -0.69 2.41 14.13
CA VAL A 189 -0.45 0.99 13.86
C VAL A 189 1.02 0.78 13.48
N MET A 190 1.52 1.62 12.58
CA MET A 190 2.92 1.57 12.14
C MET A 190 3.86 1.86 13.32
N GLN A 191 3.54 2.90 14.10
CA GLN A 191 4.35 3.28 15.27
C GLN A 191 4.32 2.20 16.37
N ALA A 192 3.16 1.61 16.69
CA ALA A 192 3.06 0.50 17.64
C ALA A 192 3.88 -0.73 17.20
N THR A 193 3.93 -0.98 15.89
CA THR A 193 4.70 -2.10 15.32
C THR A 193 6.20 -1.82 15.43
N LEU A 194 6.63 -0.60 15.11
CA LEU A 194 8.02 -0.18 15.25
C LEU A 194 8.47 -0.23 16.72
N MET A 195 7.63 0.22 17.66
CA MET A 195 7.92 0.16 19.09
C MET A 195 8.03 -1.27 19.59
N LEU A 196 7.15 -2.17 19.13
CA LEU A 196 7.21 -3.59 19.46
C LEU A 196 8.51 -4.22 18.97
N LEU A 197 8.87 -3.98 17.70
CA LEU A 197 10.11 -4.49 17.12
C LEU A 197 11.32 -4.00 17.92
N ALA A 198 11.36 -2.71 18.24
CA ALA A 198 12.45 -2.10 18.98
C ALA A 198 12.65 -2.69 20.38
N LEU A 199 11.55 -2.93 21.11
CA LEU A 199 11.58 -3.54 22.44
C LEU A 199 11.73 -5.07 22.42
N LEU A 200 11.76 -5.69 21.23
CA LEU A 200 12.17 -7.08 21.07
C LEU A 200 13.65 -7.18 20.66
N VAL A 201 14.07 -6.42 19.66
CA VAL A 201 15.41 -6.53 19.06
C VAL A 201 16.51 -6.09 20.02
N VAL A 202 16.40 -4.91 20.64
CA VAL A 202 17.45 -4.36 21.51
C VAL A 202 17.77 -5.28 22.71
N PRO A 203 16.79 -5.72 23.52
CA PRO A 203 17.09 -6.60 24.64
C PRO A 203 17.57 -7.99 24.19
N LEU A 204 17.02 -8.57 23.11
CA LEU A 204 17.49 -9.86 22.59
C LEU A 204 18.94 -9.79 22.09
N ALA A 205 19.32 -8.70 21.42
CA ALA A 205 20.70 -8.46 21.01
C ALA A 205 21.63 -8.33 22.23
N GLY A 206 21.19 -7.61 23.28
CA GLY A 206 21.96 -7.46 24.52
C GLY A 206 22.18 -8.77 25.27
N ILE A 207 21.13 -9.60 25.34
CA ILE A 207 21.19 -10.94 25.95
C ILE A 207 22.07 -11.88 25.12
N GLY A 208 21.92 -11.87 23.80
CA GLY A 208 22.75 -12.66 22.89
C GLY A 208 24.23 -12.31 23.00
N ALA A 209 24.55 -11.02 23.13
CA ALA A 209 25.92 -10.57 23.32
C ALA A 209 26.53 -10.95 24.69
N LEU A 210 25.71 -11.27 25.69
CA LEU A 210 26.17 -11.80 26.99
C LEU A 210 26.32 -13.33 27.00
N GLY A 211 25.77 -14.03 25.99
CA GLY A 211 25.80 -15.49 25.90
C GLY A 211 24.49 -16.19 26.31
N GLY A 212 23.46 -15.45 26.73
CA GLY A 212 22.16 -16.01 27.11
C GLY A 212 21.53 -15.42 28.36
N PHE A 213 20.34 -15.92 28.71
CA PHE A 213 19.59 -15.46 29.89
C PHE A 213 20.27 -15.82 31.22
N ARG A 214 21.04 -16.92 31.24
CA ARG A 214 21.75 -17.34 32.45
C ARG A 214 22.91 -16.38 32.75
N GLU A 215 23.68 -16.07 31.72
CA GLU A 215 24.83 -15.17 31.75
C GLU A 215 24.41 -13.74 32.07
N LEU A 216 23.22 -13.31 31.59
CA LEU A 216 22.60 -12.06 32.04
C LEU A 216 22.36 -12.07 33.56
N GLY A 217 21.77 -13.13 34.08
CA GLY A 217 21.50 -13.26 35.52
C GLY A 217 22.78 -13.14 36.34
N ASP A 218 23.81 -13.88 35.96
CA ASP A 218 25.11 -13.86 36.62
C ASP A 218 25.78 -12.47 36.53
N ALA A 219 25.68 -11.80 35.37
CA ALA A 219 26.24 -10.46 35.16
C ALA A 219 25.56 -9.39 36.02
N VAL A 220 24.23 -9.45 36.17
CA VAL A 220 23.45 -8.53 37.00
C VAL A 220 23.72 -8.77 38.48
N ASP A 221 23.70 -10.02 38.94
CA ASP A 221 23.90 -10.38 40.34
C ASP A 221 25.31 -10.00 40.84
N LYS A 222 26.32 -10.08 39.95
CA LYS A 222 27.69 -9.64 40.23
C LYS A 222 27.82 -8.13 40.50
N LYS A 223 26.89 -7.29 39.99
CA LYS A 223 26.96 -5.84 40.18
C LYS A 223 26.48 -5.41 41.56
N ALA A 224 25.34 -5.94 42.00
CA ALA A 224 24.85 -5.75 43.37
C ALA A 224 23.82 -6.84 43.72
N PRO A 225 23.86 -7.38 44.95
CA PRO A 225 22.88 -8.35 45.41
C PRO A 225 21.49 -7.69 45.49
N GLY A 226 20.45 -8.42 45.06
CA GLY A 226 19.05 -7.96 45.13
C GLY A 226 18.52 -7.29 43.86
N LEU A 227 19.34 -7.03 42.84
CA LEU A 227 18.89 -6.46 41.56
C LEU A 227 17.91 -7.38 40.80
N LEU A 228 17.94 -8.68 41.05
CA LEU A 228 17.02 -9.68 40.49
C LEU A 228 15.91 -10.10 41.48
N ASP A 229 15.85 -9.49 42.67
CA ASP A 229 14.79 -9.74 43.63
C ASP A 229 13.71 -8.64 43.53
N MET A 230 12.48 -9.03 43.19
CA MET A 230 11.34 -8.09 43.12
C MET A 230 10.95 -7.51 44.50
N GLY A 231 11.36 -8.16 45.59
CA GLY A 231 11.11 -7.75 46.96
C GLY A 231 12.25 -6.96 47.60
N ALA A 232 13.35 -6.71 46.90
CA ALA A 232 14.48 -5.93 47.41
C ALA A 232 14.40 -4.46 46.98
N GLU A 233 14.83 -3.57 47.86
CA GLU A 233 15.03 -2.15 47.54
C GLU A 233 16.49 -1.93 47.14
N VAL A 234 16.72 -1.38 45.94
CA VAL A 234 18.05 -1.05 45.45
C VAL A 234 18.06 0.42 45.07
N SER A 235 19.11 1.14 45.49
CA SER A 235 19.29 2.54 45.11
C SER A 235 20.49 2.73 44.20
N TYR A 236 20.37 3.65 43.26
CA TYR A 236 21.41 4.03 42.32
C TYR A 236 21.76 5.50 42.50
N ALA A 237 22.98 5.78 42.94
CA ALA A 237 23.51 7.12 43.13
C ALA A 237 24.99 7.16 42.76
N ASP A 238 25.42 8.27 42.12
CA ASP A 238 26.83 8.50 41.72
C ASP A 238 27.45 7.33 40.92
N GLY A 239 26.64 6.69 40.06
CA GLY A 239 27.09 5.57 39.24
C GLY A 239 27.29 4.25 40.00
N LYS A 240 26.76 4.12 41.21
CA LYS A 240 26.88 2.90 42.02
C LYS A 240 25.52 2.42 42.50
N TRP A 241 25.32 1.11 42.46
CA TRP A 241 24.20 0.44 43.10
C TRP A 241 24.54 0.15 44.55
N SER A 242 23.60 0.43 45.44
CA SER A 242 23.67 0.00 46.84
C SER A 242 22.41 -0.79 47.19
N ALA A 243 22.63 -1.97 47.77
CA ALA A 243 21.55 -2.82 48.25
C ALA A 243 20.95 -2.21 49.52
N GLY A 244 19.64 -1.98 49.49
CA GLY A 244 18.84 -1.56 50.63
C GLY A 244 18.22 -2.77 51.35
N GLY A 245 17.14 -2.52 52.08
CA GLY A 245 16.35 -3.55 52.75
C GLY A 245 15.30 -4.18 51.84
N SER A 246 14.25 -4.74 52.44
CA SER A 246 13.07 -5.21 51.70
C SER A 246 12.23 -4.03 51.20
N LEU A 247 11.76 -4.12 49.95
CA LEU A 247 10.81 -3.18 49.36
C LEU A 247 9.53 -3.15 50.20
N GLY A 248 9.27 -2.02 50.85
CA GLY A 248 8.12 -1.88 51.74
C GLY A 248 6.78 -2.05 51.00
N ALA A 249 5.74 -2.50 51.70
CA ALA A 249 4.39 -2.66 51.14
C ALA A 249 3.86 -1.35 50.50
N VAL A 250 4.22 -0.19 51.06
CA VAL A 250 3.84 1.13 50.51
C VAL A 250 4.47 1.37 49.14
N ALA A 251 5.72 0.96 48.93
CA ALA A 251 6.41 1.08 47.65
C ALA A 251 5.77 0.13 46.60
N ILE A 252 5.51 -1.12 46.96
CA ILE A 252 4.83 -2.09 46.07
C ILE A 252 3.45 -1.57 45.64
N ILE A 253 2.65 -1.10 46.59
CA ILE A 253 1.33 -0.52 46.31
C ILE A 253 1.46 0.70 45.39
N SER A 254 2.47 1.56 45.63
CA SER A 254 2.72 2.75 44.80
C SER A 254 3.10 2.40 43.37
N LEU A 255 3.93 1.38 43.15
CA LEU A 255 4.30 0.91 41.81
C LEU A 255 3.11 0.25 41.10
N LEU A 256 2.34 -0.59 41.78
CA LEU A 256 1.14 -1.23 41.23
C LEU A 256 0.03 -0.21 40.89
N ALA A 257 -0.05 0.90 41.62
CA ALA A 257 -1.09 1.91 41.46
C ALA A 257 -1.07 2.60 40.08
N TRP A 258 0.01 2.51 39.31
CA TRP A 258 0.04 2.93 37.91
C TRP A 258 -1.07 2.27 37.08
N GLY A 259 -1.46 1.03 37.40
CA GLY A 259 -2.58 0.34 36.77
C GLY A 259 -3.93 1.05 36.91
N LEU A 260 -4.14 1.82 37.99
CA LEU A 260 -5.37 2.56 38.23
C LEU A 260 -5.55 3.73 37.24
N GLY A 261 -4.46 4.21 36.64
CA GLY A 261 -4.51 5.32 35.68
C GLY A 261 -5.34 5.00 34.44
N TYR A 262 -5.33 3.75 33.97
CA TYR A 262 -6.02 3.33 32.75
C TYR A 262 -7.51 3.67 32.72
N PHE A 263 -8.17 3.65 33.88
CA PHE A 263 -9.60 3.94 33.99
C PHE A 263 -9.93 5.41 33.74
N GLY A 264 -8.94 6.31 33.87
CA GLY A 264 -9.13 7.76 33.81
C GLY A 264 -8.56 8.45 32.56
N GLN A 265 -7.80 7.76 31.70
CA GLN A 265 -7.10 8.37 30.57
C GLN A 265 -8.03 8.74 29.39
N PRO A 266 -8.32 10.02 29.11
CA PRO A 266 -9.32 10.38 28.10
C PRO A 266 -8.93 9.94 26.68
N HIS A 267 -7.64 9.96 26.34
CA HIS A 267 -7.14 9.55 25.03
C HIS A 267 -7.30 8.04 24.77
N ILE A 268 -7.13 7.20 25.79
CA ILE A 268 -7.39 5.74 25.71
C ILE A 268 -8.90 5.49 25.59
N LEU A 269 -9.69 6.14 26.45
CA LEU A 269 -11.15 5.99 26.47
C LEU A 269 -11.80 6.39 25.14
N ALA A 270 -11.26 7.39 24.45
CA ALA A 270 -11.71 7.80 23.11
C ALA A 270 -11.59 6.66 22.08
N ARG A 271 -10.58 5.78 22.19
CA ARG A 271 -10.43 4.61 21.29
C ARG A 271 -11.52 3.56 21.54
N PHE A 272 -11.97 3.41 22.79
CA PHE A 272 -13.11 2.55 23.10
C PHE A 272 -14.41 3.09 22.51
N MET A 273 -14.58 4.41 22.50
CA MET A 273 -15.74 5.07 21.88
C MET A 273 -15.75 4.92 20.35
N GLY A 274 -14.58 4.86 19.73
CA GLY A 274 -14.40 4.74 18.27
C GLY A 274 -14.50 3.32 17.70
N ILE A 275 -14.55 2.26 18.53
CA ILE A 275 -14.59 0.88 18.03
C ILE A 275 -15.91 0.58 17.30
N ARG A 276 -15.85 -0.13 16.17
CA ARG A 276 -17.01 -0.36 15.29
C ARG A 276 -18.20 -1.05 15.96
N SER A 277 -17.94 -1.94 16.91
CA SER A 277 -18.98 -2.74 17.57
C SER A 277 -18.49 -3.31 18.89
N THR A 278 -19.39 -3.49 19.84
CA THR A 278 -19.12 -4.17 21.12
C THR A 278 -18.68 -5.63 20.93
N ARG A 279 -19.08 -6.29 19.83
CA ARG A 279 -18.63 -7.64 19.46
C ARG A 279 -17.14 -7.72 19.17
N ALA A 280 -16.51 -6.60 18.77
CA ALA A 280 -15.09 -6.55 18.43
C ALA A 280 -14.17 -6.39 19.67
N ILE A 281 -14.74 -6.01 20.82
CA ILE A 281 -13.98 -5.68 22.04
C ILE A 281 -13.21 -6.88 22.62
N PRO A 282 -13.76 -8.12 22.68
CA PRO A 282 -12.98 -9.26 23.19
C PRO A 282 -11.73 -9.59 22.36
N ALA A 283 -11.76 -9.33 21.05
CA ALA A 283 -10.59 -9.46 20.17
C ALA A 283 -9.60 -8.31 20.41
N ALA A 284 -10.10 -7.07 20.45
CA ALA A 284 -9.27 -5.88 20.74
C ALA A 284 -8.56 -5.98 22.10
N ARG A 285 -9.25 -6.49 23.14
CA ARG A 285 -8.67 -6.76 24.46
C ARG A 285 -7.48 -7.71 24.39
N ARG A 286 -7.63 -8.84 23.68
CA ARG A 286 -6.55 -9.84 23.57
C ARG A 286 -5.32 -9.25 22.90
N ILE A 287 -5.52 -8.52 21.80
CA ILE A 287 -4.45 -7.86 21.06
C ILE A 287 -3.79 -6.78 21.92
N GLY A 288 -4.57 -5.88 22.52
CA GLY A 288 -4.06 -4.75 23.29
C GLY A 288 -3.32 -5.20 24.56
N THR A 289 -3.90 -6.12 25.35
CA THR A 289 -3.23 -6.65 26.54
C THR A 289 -1.98 -7.47 26.17
N GLY A 290 -2.04 -8.29 25.12
CA GLY A 290 -0.88 -9.05 24.66
C GLY A 290 0.27 -8.13 24.24
N TRP A 291 -0.02 -7.09 23.46
CA TRP A 291 0.97 -6.10 23.04
C TRP A 291 1.60 -5.37 24.22
N VAL A 292 0.80 -4.87 25.18
CA VAL A 292 1.29 -4.18 26.38
C VAL A 292 2.22 -5.07 27.21
N ILE A 293 1.86 -6.34 27.41
CA ILE A 293 2.70 -7.29 28.16
C ILE A 293 4.06 -7.45 27.48
N VAL A 294 4.08 -7.63 26.16
CA VAL A 294 5.33 -7.87 25.42
C VAL A 294 6.24 -6.64 25.46
N VAL A 295 5.71 -5.43 25.21
CA VAL A 295 6.55 -4.22 25.20
C VAL A 295 7.08 -3.86 26.59
N LEU A 296 6.30 -4.07 27.65
CA LEU A 296 6.75 -3.85 29.02
C LEU A 296 7.81 -4.88 29.42
N ALA A 297 7.65 -6.15 29.06
CA ALA A 297 8.66 -7.17 29.29
C ALA A 297 9.97 -6.83 28.55
N GLY A 298 9.86 -6.40 27.29
CA GLY A 298 10.99 -5.92 26.50
C GLY A 298 11.73 -4.76 27.16
N ALA A 299 10.99 -3.74 27.62
CA ALA A 299 11.55 -2.58 28.32
C ALA A 299 12.23 -2.96 29.66
N THR A 300 11.65 -3.90 30.42
CA THR A 300 12.32 -4.47 31.60
C THR A 300 13.63 -5.16 31.23
N LEU A 301 13.63 -5.98 30.17
CA LEU A 301 14.83 -6.68 29.72
C LEU A 301 15.91 -5.71 29.22
N VAL A 302 15.55 -4.57 28.61
CA VAL A 302 16.51 -3.52 28.25
C VAL A 302 17.22 -2.99 29.49
N GLY A 303 16.50 -2.69 30.57
CA GLY A 303 17.09 -2.21 31.82
C GLY A 303 18.08 -3.21 32.42
N LEU A 304 17.69 -4.50 32.46
CA LEU A 304 18.54 -5.59 32.97
C LEU A 304 19.76 -5.84 32.07
N ALA A 305 19.57 -5.90 30.75
CA ALA A 305 20.67 -6.03 29.78
C ALA A 305 21.64 -4.86 29.90
N GLY A 306 21.13 -3.65 30.19
CA GLY A 306 21.94 -2.46 30.46
C GLY A 306 22.89 -2.65 31.64
N ILE A 307 22.39 -3.18 32.75
CA ILE A 307 23.22 -3.46 33.94
C ILE A 307 24.34 -4.47 33.61
N GLY A 308 24.03 -5.51 32.84
CA GLY A 308 24.97 -6.58 32.50
C GLY A 308 26.00 -6.22 31.43
N GLN A 309 25.60 -5.45 30.39
CA GLN A 309 26.46 -5.11 29.24
C GLN A 309 27.27 -3.83 29.42
N LEU A 310 26.73 -2.81 30.10
CA LEU A 310 27.41 -1.52 30.18
C LEU A 310 28.60 -1.61 31.13
N GLY A 311 29.81 -1.49 30.56
CA GLY A 311 31.07 -1.55 31.31
C GLY A 311 31.20 -0.41 32.32
N ALA A 312 30.81 0.82 31.91
CA ALA A 312 30.78 2.00 32.77
C ALA A 312 29.32 2.34 33.18
N PRO A 313 29.07 2.65 34.47
CA PRO A 313 27.74 3.07 34.92
C PRO A 313 27.30 4.38 34.26
N LEU A 314 26.05 4.44 33.80
CA LEU A 314 25.47 5.65 33.20
C LEU A 314 25.28 6.77 34.23
N HIS A 315 25.61 8.01 33.85
CA HIS A 315 25.30 9.18 34.69
C HIS A 315 23.79 9.40 34.81
N ASP A 316 23.07 9.21 33.71
CA ASP A 316 21.61 9.27 33.64
C ASP A 316 21.03 7.88 33.25
N PRO A 317 20.39 7.16 34.19
CA PRO A 317 19.73 5.88 33.91
C PRO A 317 18.71 5.92 32.77
N GLU A 318 18.05 7.06 32.53
CA GLU A 318 17.01 7.18 31.50
C GLU A 318 17.56 7.02 30.07
N THR A 319 18.89 7.06 29.90
CA THR A 319 19.58 6.91 28.61
C THR A 319 19.95 5.47 28.26
N VAL A 320 19.65 4.49 29.13
CA VAL A 320 20.09 3.08 28.97
C VAL A 320 19.71 2.46 27.64
N TYR A 321 18.50 2.71 27.14
CA TYR A 321 18.05 2.20 25.85
C TYR A 321 18.84 2.78 24.68
N ILE A 322 19.11 4.09 24.72
CA ILE A 322 19.88 4.79 23.68
C ILE A 322 21.33 4.28 23.67
N ALA A 323 21.93 4.13 24.84
CA ALA A 323 23.29 3.62 25.00
C ALA A 323 23.44 2.19 24.45
N LEU A 324 22.54 1.28 24.85
CA LEU A 324 22.55 -0.10 24.37
C LEU A 324 22.36 -0.21 22.86
N SER A 325 21.42 0.57 22.31
CA SER A 325 21.13 0.54 20.87
C SER A 325 22.35 0.95 20.04
N ARG A 326 23.15 1.92 20.51
CA ARG A 326 24.36 2.38 19.80
C ARG A 326 25.55 1.44 19.94
N ILE A 327 25.65 0.73 21.06
CA ILE A 327 26.77 -0.19 21.33
C ILE A 327 26.55 -1.55 20.67
N LEU A 328 25.31 -2.05 20.68
CA LEU A 328 25.01 -3.43 20.26
C LEU A 328 24.68 -3.56 18.77
N LEU A 329 24.20 -2.50 18.12
CA LEU A 329 23.65 -2.56 16.77
C LEU A 329 24.50 -1.73 15.80
N ASN A 330 24.48 -2.10 14.53
CA ASN A 330 25.09 -1.29 13.48
C ASN A 330 24.35 0.06 13.32
N PRO A 331 24.98 1.10 12.75
CA PRO A 331 24.38 2.45 12.69
C PRO A 331 23.02 2.53 11.97
N TRP A 332 22.78 1.69 10.96
CA TRP A 332 21.49 1.65 10.25
C TRP A 332 20.37 1.12 11.14
N LEU A 333 20.60 -0.03 11.76
CA LEU A 333 19.62 -0.69 12.63
C LEU A 333 19.44 0.11 13.92
N ALA A 334 20.50 0.66 14.49
CA ALA A 334 20.45 1.60 15.62
C ALA A 334 19.59 2.82 15.29
N GLY A 335 19.73 3.40 14.08
CA GLY A 335 18.88 4.47 13.60
C GLY A 335 17.39 4.11 13.64
N VAL A 336 17.01 2.95 13.08
CA VAL A 336 15.62 2.45 13.11
C VAL A 336 15.12 2.22 14.54
N MET A 337 15.94 1.66 15.43
CA MET A 337 15.56 1.42 16.83
C MET A 337 15.39 2.74 17.61
N LEU A 338 16.16 3.78 17.29
CA LEU A 338 16.04 5.11 17.90
C LEU A 338 14.83 5.88 17.37
N ILE A 339 14.43 5.65 16.11
CA ILE A 339 13.17 6.19 15.55
C ILE A 339 11.96 5.67 16.32
N ALA A 340 12.01 4.45 16.87
CA ALA A 340 10.93 3.94 17.72
C ALA A 340 10.68 4.82 18.96
N VAL A 341 11.72 5.44 19.52
CA VAL A 341 11.60 6.40 20.63
C VAL A 341 10.86 7.65 20.16
N LEU A 342 11.24 8.20 19.00
CA LEU A 342 10.58 9.35 18.40
C LEU A 342 9.11 9.04 18.06
N ALA A 343 8.84 7.85 17.52
CA ALA A 343 7.49 7.36 17.22
C ALA A 343 6.61 7.25 18.48
N ALA A 344 7.17 6.77 19.60
CA ALA A 344 6.48 6.72 20.88
C ALA A 344 6.15 8.13 21.42
N ILE A 345 7.09 9.08 21.30
CA ILE A 345 6.87 10.47 21.72
C ILE A 345 5.76 11.13 20.88
N ILE A 346 5.83 11.01 19.55
CA ILE A 346 4.89 11.65 18.62
C ILE A 346 3.48 11.05 18.76
N SER A 347 3.34 9.72 18.74
CA SER A 347 2.03 9.04 18.85
C SER A 347 1.21 9.44 20.08
N THR A 348 1.88 9.59 21.22
CA THR A 348 1.23 10.04 22.45
C THR A 348 0.88 11.53 22.38
N ALA A 349 1.82 12.37 21.94
CA ALA A 349 1.60 13.81 21.81
C ALA A 349 0.41 14.11 20.88
N ASP A 350 0.33 13.45 19.74
CA ASP A 350 -0.76 13.62 18.76
C ASP A 350 -2.13 13.32 19.38
N SER A 351 -2.22 12.20 20.10
CA SER A 351 -3.46 11.78 20.76
C SER A 351 -3.91 12.80 21.81
N GLN A 352 -2.99 13.36 22.58
CA GLN A 352 -3.27 14.30 23.65
C GLN A 352 -3.59 15.70 23.12
N LEU A 353 -2.86 16.17 22.10
CA LEU A 353 -3.10 17.44 21.44
C LEU A 353 -4.43 17.43 20.70
N LEU A 354 -4.79 16.31 20.06
CA LEU A 354 -6.11 16.15 19.44
C LEU A 354 -7.25 16.26 20.47
N VAL A 355 -7.16 15.53 21.59
CA VAL A 355 -8.20 15.58 22.63
C VAL A 355 -8.23 16.97 23.30
N SER A 356 -7.08 17.62 23.50
CA SER A 356 -7.01 18.98 24.02
C SER A 356 -7.64 19.99 23.05
N SER A 357 -7.42 19.82 21.75
CA SER A 357 -8.04 20.63 20.71
C SER A 357 -9.56 20.48 20.72
N VAL A 358 -10.08 19.25 20.83
CA VAL A 358 -11.53 18.99 20.97
C VAL A 358 -12.09 19.61 22.24
N ALA A 359 -11.38 19.50 23.38
CA ALA A 359 -11.81 20.11 24.63
C ALA A 359 -11.90 21.65 24.54
N LEU A 360 -10.91 22.30 23.90
CA LEU A 360 -10.91 23.76 23.74
C LEU A 360 -11.90 24.25 22.68
N THR A 361 -12.13 23.49 21.61
CA THR A 361 -13.03 23.90 20.52
C THR A 361 -14.48 23.58 20.82
N GLU A 362 -14.79 22.32 21.12
CA GLU A 362 -16.16 21.83 21.24
C GLU A 362 -16.68 22.04 22.66
N ASP A 363 -15.86 21.78 23.68
CA ASP A 363 -16.30 21.86 25.08
C ASP A 363 -16.21 23.26 25.69
N PHE A 364 -15.34 24.12 25.16
CA PHE A 364 -15.18 25.49 25.63
C PHE A 364 -15.69 26.52 24.61
N TYR A 365 -15.05 26.63 23.44
CA TYR A 365 -15.34 27.70 22.48
C TYR A 365 -16.77 27.63 21.93
N ARG A 366 -17.21 26.46 21.44
CA ARG A 366 -18.57 26.30 20.90
C ARG A 366 -19.63 26.31 21.99
N ALA A 367 -19.33 25.75 23.16
CA ALA A 367 -20.29 25.69 24.26
C ALA A 367 -20.59 27.07 24.87
N PHE A 368 -19.58 27.95 24.98
CA PHE A 368 -19.67 29.20 25.73
C PHE A 368 -19.40 30.48 24.93
N LEU A 369 -18.48 30.49 23.96
CA LEU A 369 -18.14 31.71 23.20
C LEU A 369 -18.99 31.88 21.92
N ASN A 370 -19.00 30.88 21.03
CA ASN A 370 -19.68 30.98 19.73
C ASN A 370 -20.43 29.70 19.34
N ARG A 371 -21.72 29.65 19.70
CA ARG A 371 -22.58 28.47 19.51
C ARG A 371 -22.91 28.13 18.04
N ARG A 372 -22.72 29.07 17.11
CA ARG A 372 -23.02 28.91 15.67
C ARG A 372 -21.77 28.94 14.80
N ALA A 373 -20.58 28.71 15.38
CA ALA A 373 -19.33 28.66 14.63
C ALA A 373 -19.41 27.62 13.50
N SER A 374 -18.95 27.99 12.30
CA SER A 374 -18.84 27.09 11.16
C SER A 374 -17.69 26.09 11.38
N ASP A 375 -17.77 24.93 10.71
CA ASP A 375 -16.75 23.87 10.83
C ASP A 375 -15.32 24.38 10.52
N GLY A 376 -15.18 25.30 9.54
CA GLY A 376 -13.89 25.93 9.24
C GLY A 376 -13.34 26.82 10.37
N ALA A 377 -14.20 27.56 11.07
CA ALA A 377 -13.80 28.37 12.22
C ALA A 377 -13.38 27.51 13.41
N LEU A 378 -14.09 26.39 13.66
CA LEU A 378 -13.74 25.44 14.72
C LEU A 378 -12.37 24.80 14.49
N VAL A 379 -12.04 24.45 13.24
CA VAL A 379 -10.70 23.91 12.89
C VAL A 379 -9.60 24.94 13.14
N LEU A 380 -9.80 26.21 12.77
CA LEU A 380 -8.80 27.26 12.99
C LEU A 380 -8.54 27.50 14.48
N VAL A 381 -9.61 27.57 15.29
CA VAL A 381 -9.51 27.70 16.75
C VAL A 381 -8.82 26.47 17.36
N GLY A 382 -9.14 25.28 16.86
CA GLY A 382 -8.51 24.03 17.31
C GLY A 382 -7.01 23.97 17.05
N ARG A 383 -6.55 24.49 15.92
CA ARG A 383 -5.12 24.62 15.60
C ARG A 383 -4.42 25.65 16.48
N GLY A 384 -5.05 26.81 16.70
CA GLY A 384 -4.51 27.82 17.62
C GLY A 384 -4.38 27.30 19.06
N ALA A 385 -5.35 26.52 19.51
CA ALA A 385 -5.34 25.87 20.82
C ALA A 385 -4.16 24.89 20.98
N ILE A 386 -3.86 24.07 19.97
CA ILE A 386 -2.71 23.14 19.98
C ILE A 386 -1.40 23.91 20.19
N VAL A 387 -1.19 24.99 19.44
CA VAL A 387 0.02 25.83 19.57
C VAL A 387 0.13 26.41 20.98
N ALA A 388 -0.97 26.93 21.54
CA ALA A 388 -0.98 27.47 22.90
C ALA A 388 -0.60 26.41 23.95
N VAL A 389 -1.13 25.19 23.85
CA VAL A 389 -0.79 24.08 24.75
C VAL A 389 0.69 23.71 24.65
N ILE A 390 1.23 23.61 23.43
CA ILE A 390 2.66 23.29 23.22
C ILE A 390 3.56 24.39 23.79
N LEU A 391 3.22 25.67 23.65
CA LEU A 391 4.01 26.77 24.21
C LEU A 391 4.08 26.73 25.75
N VAL A 392 2.95 26.42 26.41
CA VAL A 392 2.94 26.24 27.87
C VAL A 392 3.72 24.98 28.26
N ALA A 393 3.53 23.87 27.54
CA ALA A 393 4.28 22.64 27.77
C ALA A 393 5.79 22.83 27.58
N PHE A 394 6.21 23.64 26.60
CA PHE A 394 7.60 24.00 26.35
C PHE A 394 8.19 24.78 27.54
N ALA A 395 7.47 25.76 28.07
CA ALA A 395 7.89 26.48 29.28
C ALA A 395 8.00 25.56 30.50
N VAL A 396 7.10 24.58 30.65
CA VAL A 396 7.16 23.57 31.71
C VAL A 396 8.37 22.63 31.51
N ALA A 397 8.63 22.19 30.28
CA ALA A 397 9.73 21.29 29.94
C ALA A 397 11.10 21.91 30.21
N LEU A 398 11.27 23.21 29.95
CA LEU A 398 12.53 23.94 30.23
C LEU A 398 12.79 24.18 31.72
N ASN A 399 11.75 24.13 32.56
CA ASN A 399 11.85 24.36 34.00
C ASN A 399 11.85 23.05 34.83
N GLY A 400 11.82 21.87 34.18
CA GLY A 400 11.36 20.61 34.78
C GLY A 400 12.44 19.57 35.15
N GLY A 401 12.07 18.67 36.08
CA GLY A 401 12.89 17.55 36.59
C GLY A 401 12.75 16.23 35.82
N GLY A 402 13.12 15.09 36.44
CA GLY A 402 13.24 13.78 35.75
C GLY A 402 11.97 13.29 35.04
N LEU A 403 12.16 12.64 33.88
CA LEU A 403 11.08 12.28 32.94
C LEU A 403 10.01 11.40 33.60
N LEU A 404 10.43 10.37 34.34
CA LEU A 404 9.49 9.47 35.02
C LEU A 404 8.56 10.21 35.98
N GLY A 405 9.08 11.22 36.68
CA GLY A 405 8.32 12.00 37.66
C GLY A 405 7.27 12.91 37.02
N ILE A 406 7.56 13.48 35.85
CA ILE A 406 6.60 14.31 35.10
C ILE A 406 5.46 13.42 34.57
N VAL A 407 5.80 12.26 34.01
CA VAL A 407 4.83 11.29 33.48
C VAL A 407 3.95 10.75 34.61
N ALA A 408 4.55 10.31 35.71
CA ALA A 408 3.82 9.79 36.88
C ALA A 408 2.83 10.82 37.41
N TYR A 409 3.21 12.09 37.47
CA TYR A 409 2.34 13.16 37.98
C TYR A 409 1.13 13.41 37.06
N ALA A 410 1.35 13.50 35.75
CA ALA A 410 0.28 13.67 34.78
C ALA A 410 -0.65 12.44 34.73
N TRP A 411 -0.06 11.23 34.79
CA TRP A 411 -0.78 9.97 34.84
C TRP A 411 -1.67 9.86 36.09
N ALA A 412 -1.15 10.24 37.26
CA ALA A 412 -1.88 10.32 38.52
C ALA A 412 -3.07 11.27 38.46
N GLY A 413 -2.89 12.45 37.86
CA GLY A 413 -3.94 13.45 37.71
C GLY A 413 -5.18 12.90 37.02
N PHE A 414 -5.00 12.24 35.89
CA PHE A 414 -6.09 11.62 35.13
C PHE A 414 -6.71 10.43 35.86
N GLY A 415 -5.89 9.53 36.38
CA GLY A 415 -6.36 8.34 37.10
C GLY A 415 -7.20 8.69 38.32
N ALA A 416 -6.75 9.66 39.12
CA ALA A 416 -7.46 10.14 40.30
C ALA A 416 -8.73 10.91 39.95
N ALA A 417 -8.68 11.83 38.98
CA ALA A 417 -9.82 12.69 38.65
C ALA A 417 -10.94 11.93 37.93
N PHE A 418 -10.59 11.12 36.92
CA PHE A 418 -11.59 10.48 36.05
C PHE A 418 -11.81 9.00 36.36
N GLY A 419 -10.81 8.26 36.84
CA GLY A 419 -10.90 6.80 37.03
C GLY A 419 -12.12 6.37 37.88
N PRO A 420 -12.22 6.85 39.14
CA PRO A 420 -13.38 6.58 40.00
C PRO A 420 -14.70 7.04 39.40
N VAL A 421 -14.72 8.22 38.79
CA VAL A 421 -15.93 8.85 38.26
C VAL A 421 -16.45 8.07 37.06
N ILE A 422 -15.57 7.58 36.18
CA ILE A 422 -15.95 6.75 35.04
C ILE A 422 -16.46 5.40 35.51
N LEU A 423 -15.76 4.72 36.42
CA LEU A 423 -16.23 3.44 36.96
C LEU A 423 -17.59 3.58 37.65
N LEU A 424 -17.77 4.57 38.51
CA LEU A 424 -19.06 4.82 39.17
C LEU A 424 -20.15 5.23 38.16
N SER A 425 -19.84 6.04 37.15
CA SER A 425 -20.83 6.44 36.14
C SER A 425 -21.39 5.24 35.36
N LEU A 426 -20.56 4.22 35.12
CA LEU A 426 -20.88 3.04 34.34
C LEU A 426 -21.64 1.97 35.13
N TYR A 427 -21.39 1.86 36.44
CA TYR A 427 -21.89 0.78 37.29
C TYR A 427 -22.88 1.23 38.37
N TRP A 428 -22.85 2.50 38.77
CA TRP A 428 -23.71 3.03 39.83
C TRP A 428 -24.82 3.92 39.26
N PRO A 429 -26.06 3.38 39.09
CA PRO A 429 -27.14 4.11 38.42
C PRO A 429 -27.65 5.31 39.24
N ARG A 430 -27.36 5.38 40.54
CA ARG A 430 -27.83 6.45 41.43
C ARG A 430 -26.89 7.66 41.52
N MET A 431 -25.70 7.58 40.92
CA MET A 431 -24.73 8.68 40.93
C MET A 431 -25.32 9.94 40.29
N THR A 432 -25.10 11.10 40.92
CA THR A 432 -25.59 12.41 40.48
C THR A 432 -24.46 13.22 39.81
N TRP A 433 -24.83 14.31 39.12
CA TRP A 433 -23.87 15.26 38.55
C TRP A 433 -22.95 15.88 39.61
N ALA A 434 -23.46 16.13 40.83
CA ALA A 434 -22.69 16.67 41.94
C ALA A 434 -21.64 15.67 42.46
N GLY A 435 -21.99 14.38 42.50
CA GLY A 435 -21.02 13.30 42.78
C GLY A 435 -19.92 13.22 41.74
N ALA A 436 -20.25 13.32 40.45
CA ALA A 436 -19.26 13.35 39.38
C ALA A 436 -18.30 14.54 39.50
N MET A 437 -18.87 15.73 39.75
CA MET A 437 -18.11 16.96 39.96
C MET A 437 -17.16 16.86 41.16
N ALA A 438 -17.68 16.45 42.31
CA ALA A 438 -16.90 16.33 43.54
C ALA A 438 -15.74 15.32 43.37
N GLY A 439 -15.98 14.21 42.67
CA GLY A 439 -14.94 13.23 42.35
C GLY A 439 -13.82 13.80 41.49
N ILE A 440 -14.15 14.49 40.39
CA ILE A 440 -13.16 15.06 39.46
C ILE A 440 -12.30 16.11 40.17
N VAL A 441 -12.94 17.06 40.85
CA VAL A 441 -12.23 18.16 41.52
C VAL A 441 -11.37 17.64 42.67
N SER A 442 -11.91 16.79 43.54
CA SER A 442 -11.14 16.31 44.69
C SER A 442 -9.98 15.41 44.28
N GLY A 443 -10.14 14.56 43.26
CA GLY A 443 -9.05 13.77 42.70
C GLY A 443 -7.94 14.65 42.11
N ALA A 444 -8.30 15.61 41.26
CA ALA A 444 -7.34 16.54 40.65
C ALA A 444 -6.60 17.38 41.70
N THR A 445 -7.32 18.00 42.63
CA THR A 445 -6.73 18.83 43.69
C THR A 445 -5.83 18.03 44.63
N THR A 446 -6.20 16.78 44.93
CA THR A 446 -5.34 15.90 45.75
C THR A 446 -3.99 15.70 45.09
N VAL A 447 -3.97 15.34 43.79
CA VAL A 447 -2.72 15.15 43.05
C VAL A 447 -1.88 16.44 42.99
N LEU A 448 -2.52 17.58 42.70
CA LEU A 448 -1.82 18.87 42.60
C LEU A 448 -1.18 19.32 43.93
N LEU A 449 -1.81 18.99 45.06
CA LEU A 449 -1.36 19.43 46.38
C LEU A 449 -0.58 18.35 47.15
N TRP A 450 -0.57 17.09 46.70
CA TRP A 450 0.00 15.96 47.45
C TRP A 450 1.46 16.20 47.85
N LYS A 451 2.29 16.72 46.93
CA LYS A 451 3.70 17.03 47.20
C LYS A 451 3.88 18.07 48.32
N LYS A 452 2.88 18.92 48.57
CA LYS A 452 2.87 19.88 49.68
C LYS A 452 2.21 19.31 50.94
N ILE A 453 1.19 18.45 50.79
CA ILE A 453 0.41 17.88 51.89
C ILE A 453 1.16 16.72 52.58
N ASN A 454 1.75 15.80 51.82
CA ASN A 454 2.37 14.60 52.38
C ASN A 454 3.48 14.90 53.41
N PRO A 455 4.37 15.90 53.18
CA PRO A 455 5.34 16.30 54.21
C PRO A 455 4.71 16.92 55.47
N LEU A 456 3.55 17.59 55.32
CA LEU A 456 2.83 18.21 56.44
C LEU A 456 2.12 17.20 57.35
N LEU A 457 2.00 15.94 56.93
CA LEU A 457 1.42 14.85 57.73
C LEU A 457 2.36 14.33 58.83
N GLY A 458 3.60 14.82 58.91
CA GLY A 458 4.56 14.48 59.96
C GLY A 458 4.85 12.97 60.03
N PRO A 459 4.63 12.28 61.17
CA PRO A 459 4.86 10.84 61.31
C PRO A 459 3.90 9.97 60.47
N LEU A 460 2.86 10.55 59.88
CA LEU A 460 1.94 9.89 58.94
C LEU A 460 2.36 10.08 57.46
N ALA A 461 3.49 10.74 57.20
CA ALA A 461 4.05 10.86 55.86
C ALA A 461 4.40 9.47 55.33
N SER A 462 3.58 8.96 54.42
CA SER A 462 3.66 7.57 53.95
C SER A 462 4.62 7.39 52.78
N GLY A 463 4.95 8.47 52.06
CA GLY A 463 5.69 8.38 50.80
C GLY A 463 4.90 7.68 49.69
N ILE A 464 3.59 7.47 49.88
CA ILE A 464 2.74 6.82 48.89
C ILE A 464 2.58 7.71 47.65
N TYR A 465 2.58 7.07 46.48
CA TYR A 465 2.34 7.73 45.21
C TYR A 465 0.97 8.42 45.18
N GLU A 466 0.93 9.69 44.75
CA GLU A 466 -0.27 10.56 44.76
C GLU A 466 -1.53 9.98 44.11
N MET A 467 -1.39 9.01 43.21
CA MET A 467 -2.52 8.29 42.58
C MET A 467 -3.41 7.61 43.61
N VAL A 468 -2.83 6.93 44.61
CA VAL A 468 -3.60 6.13 45.59
C VAL A 468 -4.53 7.00 46.45
N PRO A 469 -4.03 8.01 47.19
CA PRO A 469 -4.89 8.89 47.96
C PRO A 469 -5.83 9.69 47.05
N GLY A 470 -5.40 10.09 45.85
CA GLY A 470 -6.24 10.78 44.88
C GLY A 470 -7.47 9.96 44.47
N VAL A 471 -7.27 8.70 44.09
CA VAL A 471 -8.34 7.75 43.74
C VAL A 471 -9.28 7.51 44.93
N LEU A 472 -8.73 7.33 46.14
CA LEU A 472 -9.54 7.09 47.35
C LEU A 472 -10.42 8.31 47.68
N ILE A 473 -9.84 9.51 47.74
CA ILE A 473 -10.56 10.74 48.04
C ILE A 473 -11.61 11.03 46.96
N ALA A 474 -11.27 10.88 45.68
CA ALA A 474 -12.21 11.05 44.58
C ALA A 474 -13.38 10.06 44.66
N THR A 475 -13.11 8.79 45.00
CA THR A 475 -14.15 7.76 45.18
C THR A 475 -15.07 8.11 46.34
N VAL A 476 -14.52 8.50 47.50
CA VAL A 476 -15.31 8.88 48.68
C VAL A 476 -16.16 10.12 48.38
N ALA A 477 -15.56 11.15 47.78
CA ALA A 477 -16.28 12.37 47.39
C ALA A 477 -17.42 12.06 46.41
N ALA A 478 -17.16 11.23 45.40
CA ALA A 478 -18.17 10.81 44.43
C ALA A 478 -19.31 10.00 45.06
N LEU A 479 -19.02 9.13 46.02
CA LEU A 479 -20.02 8.34 46.74
C LEU A 479 -20.87 9.19 47.70
N VAL A 480 -20.24 10.09 48.46
CA VAL A 480 -20.92 10.95 49.44
C VAL A 480 -21.81 11.97 48.71
N PHE A 481 -21.23 12.79 47.83
CA PHE A 481 -22.01 13.78 47.09
C PHE A 481 -22.97 13.13 46.10
N GLY A 482 -22.59 11.99 45.49
CA GLY A 482 -23.47 11.24 44.61
C GLY A 482 -24.69 10.63 45.31
N ARG A 483 -24.63 10.38 46.62
CA ARG A 483 -25.76 9.85 47.40
C ARG A 483 -26.62 10.95 48.01
N PHE A 484 -26.01 12.03 48.48
CA PHE A 484 -26.67 13.04 49.30
C PHE A 484 -26.95 14.38 48.58
N VAL A 485 -26.33 14.64 47.42
CA VAL A 485 -26.42 15.93 46.72
C VAL A 485 -26.82 15.75 45.26
N GLY A 486 -27.81 16.52 44.81
CA GLY A 486 -28.33 16.46 43.44
C GLY A 486 -29.42 15.40 43.23
N ARG A 487 -30.05 15.41 42.05
CA ARG A 487 -31.08 14.43 41.67
C ARG A 487 -30.44 13.34 40.81
N PRO A 488 -30.78 12.05 41.01
CA PRO A 488 -30.33 11.00 40.12
C PRO A 488 -30.92 11.23 38.71
N PRO A 489 -30.19 10.85 37.65
CA PRO A 489 -30.62 11.07 36.27
C PRO A 489 -31.95 10.34 35.99
N LYS A 490 -32.81 11.00 35.20
CA LYS A 490 -34.18 10.52 34.88
C LYS A 490 -34.19 9.59 33.67
N ARG A 491 -33.28 9.81 32.70
CA ARG A 491 -32.97 8.91 31.59
C ARG A 491 -32.39 7.64 32.20
N ALA A 492 -33.29 6.78 32.65
CA ALA A 492 -32.94 5.49 33.20
C ALA A 492 -32.45 4.61 32.06
N PHE A 493 -31.14 4.63 31.78
CA PHE A 493 -30.50 3.60 30.95
C PHE A 493 -30.63 2.18 31.56
N TRP A 494 -31.25 2.06 32.77
CA TRP A 494 -31.26 0.86 33.63
C TRP A 494 -32.60 0.45 34.25
N ARG A 495 -33.77 0.95 33.78
CA ARG A 495 -35.06 0.44 34.30
C ARG A 495 -36.07 0.15 33.20
N MET A 496 -36.43 -1.12 33.05
CA MET A 496 -37.80 -1.51 32.73
C MET A 496 -38.65 -1.22 33.99
N PRO A 497 -39.68 -0.35 33.94
CA PRO A 497 -40.59 -0.17 35.07
C PRO A 497 -41.53 -1.37 35.14
N GLY A 498 -41.61 -2.05 36.29
CA GLY A 498 -42.63 -3.10 36.45
C GLY A 498 -42.52 -3.99 37.67
N GLY A 499 -42.46 -3.42 38.89
CA GLY A 499 -43.07 -4.07 40.04
C GLY A 499 -44.54 -3.66 40.07
N GLY A 500 -45.45 -4.60 39.79
CA GLY A 500 -46.91 -4.43 39.82
C GLY A 500 -47.50 -3.68 38.62
N MET A 501 -47.91 -4.41 37.57
CA MET A 501 -48.83 -3.87 36.56
C MET A 501 -50.22 -3.70 37.17
N SER A 502 -50.70 -2.46 37.31
CA SER A 502 -52.12 -2.21 37.56
C SER A 502 -52.91 -2.51 36.28
N GLN A 503 -54.10 -3.11 36.41
CA GLN A 503 -55.01 -3.41 35.28
C GLN A 503 -55.33 -2.15 34.44
N LEU A 504 -55.19 -0.95 35.01
CA LEU A 504 -55.42 0.33 34.34
C LEU A 504 -54.33 0.71 33.31
N MET A 505 -53.11 0.16 33.41
CA MET A 505 -52.02 0.40 32.43
C MET A 505 -51.98 -0.66 31.33
N LEU A 506 -52.52 -1.86 31.59
CA LEU A 506 -52.57 -2.96 30.62
C LEU A 506 -53.52 -2.65 29.46
N THR A 507 -54.68 -2.05 29.71
CA THR A 507 -55.66 -1.78 28.65
C THR A 507 -55.13 -0.78 27.61
N PRO A 508 -54.59 0.40 27.95
CA PRO A 508 -54.04 1.33 26.96
C PRO A 508 -52.80 0.77 26.23
N PHE A 509 -51.96 -0.01 26.94
CA PHE A 509 -50.79 -0.66 26.34
C PHE A 509 -51.20 -1.72 25.31
N LEU A 510 -52.17 -2.58 25.64
CA LEU A 510 -52.65 -3.62 24.75
C LEU A 510 -53.41 -3.04 23.55
N THR A 511 -54.15 -1.94 23.73
CA THR A 511 -54.92 -1.29 22.66
C THR A 511 -54.04 -0.44 21.73
N HIS A 512 -53.02 0.27 22.23
CA HIS A 512 -52.20 1.19 21.43
C HIS A 512 -50.80 0.66 21.06
N ALA A 513 -50.45 -0.57 21.42
CA ALA A 513 -49.18 -1.16 20.98
C ALA A 513 -49.11 -1.22 19.45
N PRO A 514 -48.03 -0.76 18.79
CA PRO A 514 -47.88 -0.84 17.33
C PRO A 514 -47.54 -2.27 16.84
N VAL A 515 -47.86 -3.29 17.64
CA VAL A 515 -47.49 -4.69 17.46
C VAL A 515 -48.76 -5.53 17.53
N GLY A 516 -48.94 -6.47 16.60
CA GLY A 516 -50.07 -7.39 16.64
C GLY A 516 -49.89 -8.41 17.75
N MET A 517 -50.90 -8.62 18.60
CA MET A 517 -50.85 -9.51 19.76
C MET A 517 -52.12 -10.36 19.83
N ALA A 518 -51.97 -11.64 20.17
CA ALA A 518 -53.09 -12.55 20.39
C ALA A 518 -52.79 -13.62 21.45
N VAL A 519 -53.83 -13.99 22.18
CA VAL A 519 -53.83 -15.03 23.19
C VAL A 519 -54.66 -16.21 22.69
N LEU A 520 -54.13 -17.41 22.84
CA LEU A 520 -54.75 -18.69 22.49
C LEU A 520 -54.85 -19.59 23.71
N ASP A 521 -55.85 -20.46 23.72
CA ASP A 521 -55.98 -21.53 24.71
C ASP A 521 -55.03 -22.71 24.42
N THR A 522 -55.13 -23.79 25.21
CA THR A 522 -54.32 -25.00 25.06
C THR A 522 -54.62 -25.80 23.78
N ASP A 523 -55.79 -25.58 23.16
CA ASP A 523 -56.20 -26.21 21.90
C ASP A 523 -55.83 -25.34 20.67
N LEU A 524 -55.07 -24.26 20.91
CA LEU A 524 -54.66 -23.26 19.92
C LEU A 524 -55.83 -22.52 19.28
N ARG A 525 -56.89 -22.24 20.06
CA ARG A 525 -57.99 -21.37 19.65
C ARG A 525 -57.79 -19.94 20.13
N TYR A 526 -58.10 -18.96 19.28
CA TYR A 526 -57.97 -17.54 19.65
C TYR A 526 -58.97 -17.13 20.74
N VAL A 527 -58.47 -16.68 21.89
CA VAL A 527 -59.26 -16.21 23.04
C VAL A 527 -59.28 -14.68 23.10
N TRP A 528 -58.20 -14.02 22.67
CA TRP A 528 -58.10 -12.57 22.66
C TRP A 528 -57.16 -12.07 21.57
N VAL A 529 -57.44 -10.90 20.99
CA VAL A 529 -56.67 -10.27 19.91
C VAL A 529 -56.70 -8.75 20.08
N ASN A 530 -55.58 -8.05 19.85
CA ASN A 530 -55.55 -6.59 19.89
C ASN A 530 -55.89 -5.92 18.55
N GLU A 531 -56.18 -4.62 18.58
CA GLU A 531 -56.63 -3.85 17.40
C GLU A 531 -55.65 -3.93 16.20
N PRO A 532 -54.31 -3.77 16.36
CA PRO A 532 -53.37 -3.95 15.25
C PRO A 532 -53.48 -5.31 14.56
N LEU A 533 -53.74 -6.38 15.31
CA LEU A 533 -53.85 -7.72 14.74
C LEU A 533 -55.26 -8.00 14.19
N SER A 534 -56.30 -7.35 14.72
CA SER A 534 -57.68 -7.43 14.18
C SER A 534 -57.87 -6.67 12.88
N ARG A 535 -57.02 -5.66 12.60
CA ARG A 535 -56.92 -5.01 11.28
C ARG A 535 -56.36 -5.94 10.19
N LEU A 536 -55.67 -7.02 10.57
CA LEU A 536 -55.12 -8.00 9.61
C LEU A 536 -56.15 -9.04 9.19
N ILE A 537 -56.94 -9.57 10.15
CA ILE A 537 -58.11 -10.42 9.89
C ILE A 537 -59.18 -10.06 10.94
N PRO A 538 -60.44 -9.84 10.54
CA PRO A 538 -61.51 -9.41 11.44
C PRO A 538 -61.71 -10.33 12.66
N LEU A 539 -62.08 -9.73 13.79
CA LEU A 539 -62.26 -10.41 15.08
C LEU A 539 -63.25 -11.61 14.98
N GLU A 540 -64.32 -11.44 14.19
CA GLU A 540 -65.39 -12.41 13.91
C GLU A 540 -64.91 -13.67 13.19
N GLN A 541 -63.78 -13.57 12.49
CA GLN A 541 -63.17 -14.68 11.75
C GLN A 541 -62.04 -15.35 12.53
N ARG A 542 -61.70 -14.86 13.74
CA ARG A 542 -60.59 -15.39 14.55
C ARG A 542 -61.02 -15.96 15.88
N LEU A 543 -61.81 -15.23 16.68
CA LEU A 543 -62.16 -15.65 18.04
C LEU A 543 -62.87 -17.01 18.04
N GLY A 544 -62.39 -17.93 18.89
CA GLY A 544 -62.89 -19.31 19.01
C GLY A 544 -62.43 -20.30 17.93
N ARG A 545 -61.76 -19.83 16.86
CA ARG A 545 -61.24 -20.67 15.77
C ARG A 545 -59.80 -21.11 16.03
N GLN A 546 -59.41 -22.23 15.43
CA GLN A 546 -58.04 -22.75 15.53
C GLN A 546 -57.10 -22.04 14.54
N VAL A 547 -55.79 -22.00 14.82
CA VAL A 547 -54.78 -21.38 13.94
C VAL A 547 -54.87 -21.88 12.49
N GLY A 548 -55.03 -23.19 12.28
CA GLY A 548 -55.24 -23.81 10.96
C GLY A 548 -56.50 -23.42 10.20
N GLU A 549 -57.49 -22.83 10.87
CA GLU A 549 -58.71 -22.32 10.24
C GLU A 549 -58.60 -20.84 9.82
N VAL A 550 -57.53 -20.16 10.25
CA VAL A 550 -57.34 -18.71 10.14
C VAL A 550 -56.16 -18.33 9.25
N LEU A 551 -55.05 -19.06 9.32
CA LEU A 551 -53.84 -18.80 8.53
C LEU A 551 -53.74 -19.73 7.30
N PRO A 552 -53.03 -19.34 6.23
CA PRO A 552 -52.72 -20.24 5.11
C PRO A 552 -52.00 -21.51 5.59
N ARG A 553 -52.38 -22.68 5.06
CA ARG A 553 -51.88 -24.01 5.51
C ARG A 553 -50.37 -24.11 5.82
N PRO A 554 -49.43 -23.68 4.95
CA PRO A 554 -48.01 -23.82 5.25
C PRO A 554 -47.55 -22.93 6.43
N GLU A 555 -48.16 -21.76 6.62
CA GLU A 555 -47.88 -20.89 7.76
C GLU A 555 -48.57 -21.40 9.03
N ALA A 556 -49.78 -21.93 8.91
CA ALA A 556 -50.53 -22.50 10.02
C ALA A 556 -49.82 -23.71 10.64
N GLU A 557 -49.39 -24.68 9.83
CA GLU A 557 -48.67 -25.87 10.30
C GLU A 557 -47.37 -25.48 11.03
N ALA A 558 -46.61 -24.54 10.45
CA ALA A 558 -45.37 -24.03 11.04
C ALA A 558 -45.60 -23.30 12.39
N PHE A 559 -46.70 -22.56 12.51
CA PHE A 559 -47.08 -21.89 13.75
C PHE A 559 -47.55 -22.87 14.80
N GLU A 560 -48.43 -23.82 14.45
CA GLU A 560 -48.97 -24.81 15.37
C GLU A 560 -47.89 -25.74 15.94
N GLU A 561 -46.94 -26.20 15.12
CA GLU A 561 -45.82 -27.03 15.58
C GLU A 561 -44.99 -26.31 16.66
N ARG A 562 -44.65 -25.04 16.40
CA ARG A 562 -43.88 -24.20 17.35
C ARG A 562 -44.67 -23.91 18.61
N MET A 563 -45.96 -23.61 18.46
CA MET A 563 -46.87 -23.36 19.58
C MET A 563 -47.02 -24.60 20.48
N ARG A 564 -47.21 -25.80 19.92
CA ARG A 564 -47.25 -27.06 20.69
C ARG A 564 -45.92 -27.31 21.42
N ARG A 565 -44.78 -27.11 20.76
CA ARG A 565 -43.46 -27.22 21.40
C ARG A 565 -43.30 -26.25 22.58
N VAL A 566 -43.83 -25.03 22.48
CA VAL A 566 -43.79 -24.04 23.58
C VAL A 566 -44.67 -24.48 24.75
N LEU A 567 -45.82 -25.11 24.51
CA LEU A 567 -46.67 -25.68 25.56
C LEU A 567 -46.05 -26.89 26.24
N GLU A 568 -45.35 -27.75 25.49
CA GLU A 568 -44.68 -28.94 26.01
C GLU A 568 -43.40 -28.61 26.79
N THR A 569 -42.55 -27.74 26.24
CA THR A 569 -41.21 -27.48 26.79
C THR A 569 -41.17 -26.29 27.75
N GLY A 570 -42.15 -25.38 27.65
CA GLY A 570 -42.18 -24.11 28.37
C GLY A 570 -41.13 -23.08 27.91
N ASN A 571 -40.30 -23.40 26.93
CA ASN A 571 -39.30 -22.50 26.38
C ASN A 571 -39.93 -21.58 25.32
N PRO A 572 -39.76 -20.25 25.41
CA PRO A 572 -40.31 -19.34 24.41
C PRO A 572 -39.58 -19.45 23.07
N VAL A 573 -40.31 -19.28 21.98
CA VAL A 573 -39.74 -19.15 20.63
C VAL A 573 -39.77 -17.67 20.26
N LEU A 574 -38.59 -17.08 20.10
CA LEU A 574 -38.41 -15.66 19.79
C LEU A 574 -38.05 -15.45 18.32
N ASP A 575 -38.46 -14.32 17.77
CA ASP A 575 -38.06 -13.82 16.46
C ASP A 575 -38.18 -14.83 15.31
N HIS A 576 -39.28 -15.59 15.28
CA HIS A 576 -39.57 -16.47 14.16
C HIS A 576 -39.96 -15.65 12.94
N GLU A 577 -38.98 -15.41 12.06
CA GLU A 577 -39.18 -14.68 10.82
C GLU A 577 -39.81 -15.56 9.74
N PHE A 578 -40.85 -15.05 9.07
CA PHE A 578 -41.51 -15.70 7.94
C PHE A 578 -41.90 -14.68 6.87
N ARG A 579 -42.07 -15.16 5.63
CA ARG A 579 -42.48 -14.35 4.48
C ARG A 579 -43.86 -14.79 4.03
N GLY A 580 -44.75 -13.83 3.86
CA GLY A 580 -46.08 -14.05 3.32
C GLY A 580 -46.48 -12.92 2.37
N PRO A 581 -47.50 -13.14 1.52
CA PRO A 581 -48.12 -12.05 0.77
C PRO A 581 -48.60 -10.95 1.73
N GLY A 582 -48.48 -9.70 1.30
CA GLY A 582 -48.92 -8.54 2.04
C GLY A 582 -50.44 -8.57 2.12
N TYR A 583 -51.00 -8.53 3.33
CA TYR A 583 -52.43 -8.74 3.53
C TYR A 583 -53.33 -7.67 2.88
N THR A 584 -52.79 -6.49 2.53
CA THR A 584 -53.50 -5.43 1.76
C THR A 584 -53.26 -5.51 0.24
N ASP A 585 -52.22 -6.21 -0.21
CA ASP A 585 -51.84 -6.37 -1.60
C ASP A 585 -51.23 -7.77 -1.79
N PRO A 586 -52.02 -8.75 -2.26
CA PRO A 586 -51.58 -10.14 -2.44
C PRO A 586 -50.35 -10.30 -3.32
N HIS A 587 -49.99 -9.28 -4.12
CA HIS A 587 -48.84 -9.29 -5.00
C HIS A 587 -47.55 -8.76 -4.36
N ARG A 588 -47.59 -8.19 -3.15
CA ARG A 588 -46.39 -7.69 -2.44
C ARG A 588 -45.99 -8.58 -1.28
N THR A 589 -44.90 -9.32 -1.39
CA THR A 589 -44.34 -10.09 -0.26
C THR A 589 -43.86 -9.17 0.87
N ARG A 590 -44.21 -9.50 2.11
CA ARG A 590 -43.76 -8.82 3.34
C ARG A 590 -43.10 -9.82 4.28
N ALA A 591 -42.19 -9.32 5.12
CA ALA A 591 -41.51 -10.10 6.15
C ALA A 591 -42.08 -9.76 7.53
N PHE A 592 -42.40 -10.79 8.30
CA PHE A 592 -42.95 -10.67 9.65
C PHE A 592 -42.08 -11.46 10.63
N SER A 593 -41.96 -10.98 11.86
CA SER A 593 -41.34 -11.71 12.97
C SER A 593 -42.40 -12.01 14.02
N ALA A 594 -42.56 -13.30 14.34
CA ALA A 594 -43.48 -13.80 15.34
C ALA A 594 -42.73 -14.34 16.57
N SER A 595 -43.22 -14.03 17.77
CA SER A 595 -42.68 -14.60 19.01
C SER A 595 -43.79 -15.21 19.84
N PHE A 596 -43.55 -16.41 20.39
CA PHE A 596 -44.53 -17.26 21.08
C PHE A 596 -44.09 -17.52 22.53
N PHE A 597 -45.01 -17.34 23.47
CA PHE A 597 -44.78 -17.45 24.91
C PHE A 597 -45.86 -18.30 25.57
N ALA A 598 -45.47 -19.25 26.43
CA ALA A 598 -46.42 -20.02 27.22
C ALA A 598 -46.95 -19.19 28.40
N MET A 599 -48.25 -19.24 28.64
CA MET A 599 -48.87 -18.69 29.84
C MET A 599 -49.05 -19.77 30.89
N LYS A 600 -48.74 -19.45 32.15
CA LYS A 600 -48.90 -20.36 33.29
C LYS A 600 -49.88 -19.79 34.32
N ASP A 601 -50.69 -20.67 34.93
CA ASP A 601 -51.51 -20.31 36.09
C ASP A 601 -50.67 -20.17 37.38
N ARG A 602 -51.32 -19.80 38.49
CA ARG A 602 -50.68 -19.67 39.81
C ARG A 602 -50.13 -21.00 40.36
N GLN A 603 -50.51 -22.13 39.79
CA GLN A 603 -50.04 -23.48 40.14
C GLN A 603 -48.97 -23.99 39.18
N GLY A 604 -48.52 -23.17 38.21
CA GLY A 604 -47.47 -23.50 37.25
C GLY A 604 -47.92 -24.31 36.03
N ARG A 605 -49.23 -24.55 35.86
CA ARG A 605 -49.79 -25.29 34.72
C ARG A 605 -49.95 -24.37 33.51
N HIS A 606 -49.66 -24.89 32.32
CA HIS A 606 -49.84 -24.16 31.06
C HIS A 606 -51.34 -23.94 30.78
N VAL A 607 -51.75 -22.67 30.61
CA VAL A 607 -53.16 -22.29 30.37
C VAL A 607 -53.41 -21.75 28.96
N GLY A 608 -52.35 -21.58 28.17
CA GLY A 608 -52.45 -21.08 26.80
C GLY A 608 -51.15 -20.49 26.29
N ILE A 609 -51.22 -19.85 25.13
CA ILE A 609 -50.08 -19.20 24.46
C ILE A 609 -50.43 -17.74 24.22
N TRP A 610 -49.48 -16.86 24.47
CA TRP A 610 -49.52 -15.50 23.95
C TRP A 610 -48.47 -15.38 22.84
N TYR A 611 -48.85 -14.84 21.68
CA TYR A 611 -47.91 -14.47 20.64
C TYR A 611 -48.02 -13.01 20.21
N MET A 612 -46.91 -12.50 19.67
CA MET A 612 -46.81 -11.18 19.07
C MET A 612 -46.23 -11.27 17.66
N VAL A 613 -46.66 -10.39 16.76
CA VAL A 613 -46.19 -10.28 15.37
C VAL A 613 -45.85 -8.84 15.05
N ILE A 614 -44.63 -8.61 14.56
CA ILE A 614 -44.15 -7.33 14.06
C ILE A 614 -43.84 -7.40 12.56
N ASN A 615 -44.09 -6.31 11.84
CA ASN A 615 -43.65 -6.17 10.46
C ASN A 615 -42.16 -5.80 10.46
N VAL A 616 -41.32 -6.68 9.91
CA VAL A 616 -39.87 -6.49 9.79
C VAL A 616 -39.43 -6.28 8.35
N THR A 617 -40.36 -5.95 7.45
CA THR A 617 -40.09 -5.81 6.02
C THR A 617 -38.98 -4.80 5.72
N GLU A 618 -38.96 -3.63 6.37
CA GLU A 618 -37.91 -2.63 6.17
C GLU A 618 -36.54 -3.10 6.67
N ARG A 619 -36.49 -3.70 7.85
CA ARG A 619 -35.26 -4.27 8.42
C ARG A 619 -34.69 -5.35 7.50
N TRP A 620 -35.57 -6.22 7.01
CA TRP A 620 -35.21 -7.31 6.13
C TRP A 620 -34.72 -6.82 4.76
N ARG A 621 -35.42 -5.86 4.13
CA ARG A 621 -34.96 -5.18 2.91
C ARG A 621 -33.62 -4.48 3.09
N ALA A 622 -33.40 -3.82 4.23
CA ALA A 622 -32.14 -3.18 4.55
C ALA A 622 -30.99 -4.20 4.72
N GLN A 623 -31.27 -5.37 5.31
CA GLN A 623 -30.31 -6.46 5.43
C GLN A 623 -29.97 -7.07 4.06
N GLU A 624 -30.94 -7.32 3.18
CA GLU A 624 -30.68 -7.79 1.81
C GLU A 624 -29.89 -6.77 1.00
N ARG A 625 -30.22 -5.47 1.11
CA ARG A 625 -29.46 -4.39 0.47
C ARG A 625 -28.00 -4.37 0.93
N LEU A 626 -27.77 -4.48 2.24
CA LEU A 626 -26.41 -4.51 2.80
C LEU A 626 -25.64 -5.76 2.38
N ALA A 627 -26.30 -6.92 2.35
CA ALA A 627 -25.72 -8.17 1.89
C ALA A 627 -25.29 -8.05 0.42
N LEU A 628 -26.19 -7.57 -0.46
CA LEU A 628 -25.89 -7.36 -1.88
C LEU A 628 -24.73 -6.38 -2.09
N LEU A 629 -24.71 -5.26 -1.36
CA LEU A 629 -23.60 -4.31 -1.47
C LEU A 629 -22.28 -4.87 -0.92
N ASN A 630 -22.32 -5.69 0.14
CA ASN A 630 -21.12 -6.32 0.69
C ASN A 630 -20.54 -7.35 -0.28
N ASP A 631 -21.41 -8.18 -0.84
CA ASP A 631 -21.09 -9.18 -1.85
C ASP A 631 -20.52 -8.56 -3.14
N ALA A 632 -21.20 -7.53 -3.64
CA ALA A 632 -20.74 -6.78 -4.81
C ALA A 632 -19.37 -6.12 -4.56
N GLY A 633 -19.08 -5.67 -3.33
CA GLY A 633 -17.77 -5.10 -2.97
C GLY A 633 -16.64 -6.13 -2.96
N ALA A 634 -16.94 -7.42 -2.82
CA ALA A 634 -15.94 -8.50 -2.89
C ALA A 634 -15.75 -9.03 -4.32
N ARG A 635 -16.78 -8.96 -5.16
CA ARG A 635 -16.77 -9.58 -6.50
C ARG A 635 -16.52 -8.57 -7.64
N ILE A 636 -17.00 -7.33 -7.54
CA ILE A 636 -16.81 -6.32 -8.58
C ILE A 636 -15.43 -5.68 -8.50
N GLY A 637 -14.69 -5.73 -9.60
CA GLY A 637 -13.31 -5.27 -9.68
C GLY A 637 -12.33 -6.31 -9.15
N SER A 638 -12.71 -7.59 -9.20
CA SER A 638 -11.80 -8.69 -8.87
C SER A 638 -10.61 -8.78 -9.84
N THR A 639 -10.79 -8.22 -11.04
CA THR A 639 -9.78 -8.12 -12.09
C THR A 639 -9.55 -6.65 -12.47
N LEU A 640 -8.41 -6.35 -13.11
CA LEU A 640 -8.12 -5.03 -13.69
C LEU A 640 -8.54 -4.92 -15.16
N GLU A 641 -9.55 -5.69 -15.56
CA GLU A 641 -10.10 -5.68 -16.93
C GLU A 641 -11.45 -4.97 -17.00
N VAL A 642 -11.58 -4.06 -17.96
CA VAL A 642 -12.77 -3.21 -18.13
C VAL A 642 -14.03 -4.03 -18.43
N THR A 643 -13.93 -4.97 -19.38
CA THR A 643 -15.02 -5.88 -19.77
C THR A 643 -15.44 -6.78 -18.62
N ARG A 644 -14.47 -7.39 -17.95
CA ARG A 644 -14.74 -8.31 -16.83
C ARG A 644 -15.41 -7.58 -15.67
N THR A 645 -14.93 -6.40 -15.30
CA THR A 645 -15.54 -5.58 -14.24
C THR A 645 -16.97 -5.15 -14.60
N ALA A 646 -17.23 -4.79 -15.86
CA ALA A 646 -18.57 -4.47 -16.33
C ALA A 646 -19.50 -5.68 -16.35
N GLN A 647 -18.98 -6.87 -16.67
CA GLN A 647 -19.71 -8.13 -16.59
C GLN A 647 -20.05 -8.50 -15.15
N GLU A 648 -19.10 -8.37 -14.21
CA GLU A 648 -19.34 -8.60 -12.77
C GLU A 648 -20.47 -7.70 -12.23
N LEU A 649 -20.53 -6.43 -12.66
CA LEU A 649 -21.67 -5.57 -12.32
C LEU A 649 -23.02 -6.14 -12.82
N ALA A 650 -23.06 -6.68 -14.03
CA ALA A 650 -24.27 -7.29 -14.57
C ALA A 650 -24.64 -8.58 -13.83
N ASP A 651 -23.63 -9.41 -13.51
CA ASP A 651 -23.79 -10.67 -12.78
C ASP A 651 -24.32 -10.44 -11.35
N GLU A 652 -23.80 -9.44 -10.64
CA GLU A 652 -24.25 -9.12 -9.28
C GLU A 652 -25.65 -8.49 -9.24
N ALA A 653 -26.00 -7.74 -10.27
CA ALA A 653 -27.29 -7.04 -10.32
C ALA A 653 -28.46 -7.97 -10.66
N VAL A 654 -28.21 -9.17 -11.21
CA VAL A 654 -29.23 -10.14 -11.61
C VAL A 654 -29.10 -11.40 -10.75
N PRO A 655 -30.18 -11.94 -10.15
CA PRO A 655 -31.56 -11.50 -10.27
C PRO A 655 -31.92 -10.36 -9.30
N SER A 656 -31.04 -9.96 -8.38
CA SER A 656 -31.38 -9.19 -7.17
C SER A 656 -32.03 -7.83 -7.46
N VAL A 657 -31.54 -7.08 -8.44
CA VAL A 657 -32.02 -5.73 -8.79
C VAL A 657 -32.92 -5.75 -10.02
N ALA A 658 -32.59 -6.51 -11.06
CA ALA A 658 -33.36 -6.54 -12.30
C ALA A 658 -33.42 -7.94 -12.92
N GLU A 659 -34.30 -8.13 -13.90
CA GLU A 659 -34.37 -9.39 -14.66
C GLU A 659 -33.37 -9.41 -15.82
N PHE A 660 -33.02 -8.24 -16.33
CA PHE A 660 -31.98 -8.06 -17.34
C PHE A 660 -31.17 -6.80 -17.03
N VAL A 661 -29.85 -6.92 -17.12
CA VAL A 661 -28.90 -5.81 -16.97
C VAL A 661 -27.94 -5.80 -18.14
N ALA A 662 -27.71 -4.61 -18.69
CA ALA A 662 -26.70 -4.39 -19.69
C ALA A 662 -25.86 -3.16 -19.37
N VAL A 663 -24.55 -3.28 -19.51
CA VAL A 663 -23.58 -2.23 -19.24
C VAL A 663 -22.93 -1.82 -20.56
N ASP A 664 -23.16 -0.57 -20.96
CA ASP A 664 -22.62 0.02 -22.18
C ASP A 664 -21.62 1.13 -21.81
N LEU A 665 -20.37 0.98 -22.21
CA LEU A 665 -19.31 1.97 -21.96
C LEU A 665 -19.01 2.78 -23.22
N LEU A 666 -18.49 3.99 -23.06
CA LEU A 666 -17.99 4.78 -24.20
C LEU A 666 -16.84 4.03 -24.88
N ASP A 667 -16.76 4.09 -26.22
CA ASP A 667 -15.71 3.38 -26.97
C ASP A 667 -14.29 3.80 -26.55
N THR A 668 -14.11 5.06 -26.13
CA THR A 668 -12.84 5.57 -25.59
C THR A 668 -12.43 4.87 -24.28
N VAL A 669 -13.39 4.60 -23.38
CA VAL A 669 -13.13 3.89 -22.11
C VAL A 669 -12.67 2.46 -22.37
N MET A 670 -13.25 1.79 -23.37
CA MET A 670 -12.87 0.44 -23.77
C MET A 670 -11.43 0.38 -24.33
N ARG A 671 -10.92 1.50 -24.86
CA ARG A 671 -9.53 1.63 -25.35
C ARG A 671 -8.55 2.11 -24.27
N GLY A 672 -9.01 2.32 -23.04
CA GLY A 672 -8.19 2.91 -21.97
C GLY A 672 -8.07 4.44 -22.04
N GLU A 673 -8.69 5.09 -23.01
CA GLU A 673 -8.59 6.54 -23.21
C GLU A 673 -9.47 7.30 -22.20
N GLU A 674 -9.10 8.56 -21.95
CA GLU A 674 -9.85 9.43 -21.04
C GLU A 674 -11.01 10.12 -21.77
N PRO A 675 -12.27 9.90 -21.35
CA PRO A 675 -13.40 10.63 -21.92
C PRO A 675 -13.29 12.13 -21.59
N ALA A 676 -13.73 12.98 -22.52
CA ALA A 676 -13.76 14.42 -22.29
C ALA A 676 -14.63 14.78 -21.06
N PRO A 677 -14.19 15.72 -20.20
CA PRO A 677 -15.00 16.19 -19.08
C PRO A 677 -16.23 16.94 -19.60
N GLY A 678 -17.43 16.52 -19.21
CA GLY A 678 -18.69 17.22 -19.55
C GLY A 678 -19.78 16.31 -20.10
N PRO A 679 -20.91 16.88 -20.56
CA PRO A 679 -21.98 16.15 -21.22
C PRO A 679 -21.45 15.45 -22.46
N VAL A 680 -21.74 14.16 -22.59
CA VAL A 680 -21.38 13.41 -23.79
C VAL A 680 -22.12 13.99 -25.00
N GLY A 681 -21.45 14.08 -26.17
CA GLY A 681 -22.01 14.65 -27.41
C GLY A 681 -23.32 13.98 -27.86
N MET A 682 -24.02 14.60 -28.83
CA MET A 682 -25.39 14.22 -29.24
C MET A 682 -25.57 12.77 -29.74
N THR A 683 -24.50 12.14 -30.23
CA THR A 683 -24.50 10.77 -30.76
C THR A 683 -23.25 10.01 -30.31
N PRO A 684 -23.14 9.60 -29.04
CA PRO A 684 -21.98 8.87 -28.57
C PRO A 684 -21.91 7.48 -29.15
N VAL A 685 -20.70 7.03 -29.48
CA VAL A 685 -20.43 5.63 -29.78
C VAL A 685 -20.21 4.91 -28.45
N ILE A 686 -21.10 3.97 -28.15
CA ILE A 686 -21.00 3.11 -26.99
C ILE A 686 -20.75 1.67 -27.43
N ARG A 687 -20.14 0.88 -26.55
CA ARG A 687 -19.83 -0.52 -26.75
C ARG A 687 -20.35 -1.33 -25.58
N ARG A 688 -20.97 -2.48 -25.86
CA ARG A 688 -21.46 -3.37 -24.81
C ARG A 688 -20.28 -4.00 -24.06
N ALA A 689 -20.15 -3.70 -22.78
CA ALA A 689 -19.05 -4.18 -21.94
C ALA A 689 -19.45 -5.38 -21.08
N GLY A 690 -20.72 -5.50 -20.71
CA GLY A 690 -21.24 -6.65 -19.95
C GLY A 690 -22.75 -6.75 -20.02
N GLN A 691 -23.28 -7.96 -19.84
CA GLN A 691 -24.73 -8.20 -19.81
C GLN A 691 -25.09 -9.49 -19.05
N HIS A 692 -26.22 -9.48 -18.35
CA HIS A 692 -26.74 -10.67 -17.70
C HIS A 692 -28.27 -10.68 -17.67
N SER A 693 -28.87 -11.87 -17.71
CA SER A 693 -30.32 -12.10 -17.74
C SER A 693 -30.68 -13.27 -16.85
N VAL A 694 -31.87 -13.21 -16.24
CA VAL A 694 -32.48 -14.38 -15.58
C VAL A 694 -32.83 -15.49 -16.58
N ARG A 695 -32.89 -15.18 -17.88
CA ARG A 695 -33.11 -16.15 -18.95
C ARG A 695 -31.77 -16.60 -19.53
N ALA A 696 -31.58 -17.91 -19.64
CA ALA A 696 -30.35 -18.49 -20.16
C ALA A 696 -30.04 -17.98 -21.58
N GLY A 697 -28.78 -17.62 -21.84
CA GLY A 697 -28.31 -17.12 -23.14
C GLY A 697 -28.58 -15.63 -23.44
N CYS A 698 -29.19 -14.89 -22.50
CA CYS A 698 -29.53 -13.46 -22.67
C CYS A 698 -30.28 -13.16 -24.00
N PRO A 699 -31.39 -13.85 -24.31
CA PRO A 699 -32.14 -13.63 -25.56
C PRO A 699 -32.67 -12.20 -25.71
N GLU A 700 -32.75 -11.45 -24.61
CA GLU A 700 -33.17 -10.05 -24.59
C GLU A 700 -32.09 -9.07 -25.06
N ALA A 701 -30.83 -9.51 -25.11
CA ALA A 701 -29.73 -8.71 -25.56
C ALA A 701 -29.76 -8.56 -27.08
N SER A 702 -30.07 -7.36 -27.56
CA SER A 702 -30.02 -7.04 -28.99
C SER A 702 -28.58 -6.86 -29.53
N LEU A 703 -27.56 -6.96 -28.67
CA LEU A 703 -26.14 -6.70 -28.99
C LEU A 703 -25.27 -7.72 -28.27
N ALA A 704 -24.23 -8.21 -28.94
CA ALA A 704 -23.21 -9.04 -28.30
C ALA A 704 -22.24 -8.18 -27.46
N VAL A 705 -21.61 -8.80 -26.45
CA VAL A 705 -20.50 -8.14 -25.72
C VAL A 705 -19.36 -7.83 -26.70
N GLY A 706 -18.87 -6.60 -26.67
CA GLY A 706 -17.84 -6.07 -27.58
C GLY A 706 -18.38 -5.33 -28.82
N GLU A 707 -19.67 -5.45 -29.13
CA GLU A 707 -20.32 -4.80 -30.26
C GLU A 707 -20.57 -3.30 -29.99
N THR A 708 -20.37 -2.46 -31.02
CA THR A 708 -20.59 -1.01 -30.93
C THR A 708 -21.98 -0.63 -31.42
N VAL A 709 -22.60 0.36 -30.79
CA VAL A 709 -23.93 0.84 -31.18
C VAL A 709 -24.02 2.36 -31.04
N ARG A 710 -24.84 2.98 -31.90
CA ARG A 710 -25.32 4.35 -31.75
C ARG A 710 -26.81 4.32 -31.45
N ARG A 711 -27.21 4.88 -30.32
CA ARG A 711 -28.60 4.92 -29.86
C ARG A 711 -29.29 6.21 -30.33
N ALA A 712 -30.61 6.15 -30.53
CA ALA A 712 -31.39 7.33 -30.91
C ALA A 712 -31.23 8.47 -29.89
N PRO A 713 -31.19 9.76 -30.29
CA PRO A 713 -31.03 10.88 -29.37
C PRO A 713 -32.09 11.00 -28.27
N SER A 714 -33.30 10.47 -28.54
CA SER A 714 -34.44 10.41 -27.61
C SER A 714 -34.37 9.23 -26.63
N SER A 715 -33.52 8.24 -26.89
CA SER A 715 -33.42 7.03 -26.07
C SER A 715 -33.02 7.36 -24.62
N PRO A 716 -33.54 6.63 -23.62
CA PRO A 716 -33.14 6.79 -22.23
C PRO A 716 -31.63 6.64 -22.01
N VAL A 717 -30.97 5.79 -22.80
CA VAL A 717 -29.51 5.60 -22.80
C VAL A 717 -28.78 6.89 -23.19
N THR A 718 -29.08 7.46 -24.36
CA THR A 718 -28.42 8.69 -24.83
C THR A 718 -28.74 9.88 -23.92
N ARG A 719 -29.98 9.98 -23.43
CA ARG A 719 -30.38 11.03 -22.49
C ARG A 719 -29.65 10.91 -21.16
N CYS A 720 -29.49 9.70 -20.62
CA CYS A 720 -28.75 9.46 -19.39
C CYS A 720 -27.27 9.86 -19.53
N LEU A 721 -26.64 9.55 -20.67
CA LEU A 721 -25.26 9.97 -20.97
C LEU A 721 -25.12 11.50 -21.03
N ARG A 722 -26.06 12.17 -21.71
CA ARG A 722 -26.05 13.63 -21.87
C ARG A 722 -26.34 14.37 -20.57
N GLU A 723 -27.37 13.94 -19.83
CA GLU A 723 -27.83 14.59 -18.60
C GLU A 723 -27.02 14.13 -17.37
N SER A 724 -26.26 13.04 -17.47
CA SER A 724 -25.44 12.45 -16.41
C SER A 724 -26.19 12.21 -15.10
N ARG A 725 -27.48 11.86 -15.20
CA ARG A 725 -28.38 11.53 -14.08
C ARG A 725 -29.17 10.27 -14.38
N THR A 726 -29.55 9.56 -13.33
CA THR A 726 -30.38 8.36 -13.44
C THR A 726 -31.76 8.69 -14.02
N LEU A 727 -32.20 7.89 -14.99
CA LEU A 727 -33.50 8.00 -15.63
C LEU A 727 -34.32 6.75 -15.33
N VAL A 728 -35.58 6.92 -14.91
CA VAL A 728 -36.46 5.82 -14.51
C VAL A 728 -37.80 5.97 -15.21
N GLU A 729 -38.18 4.95 -15.98
CA GLU A 729 -39.52 4.77 -16.52
C GLU A 729 -40.25 3.74 -15.66
N ARG A 730 -40.97 4.24 -14.65
CA ARG A 730 -41.69 3.40 -13.68
C ARG A 730 -42.80 2.60 -14.36
N ILE A 731 -43.48 3.19 -15.34
CA ILE A 731 -44.50 2.53 -16.16
C ILE A 731 -44.14 2.82 -17.62
N LEU A 732 -43.61 1.82 -18.31
CA LEU A 732 -43.22 1.90 -19.71
C LEU A 732 -44.44 1.61 -20.59
N ASP A 733 -44.99 2.65 -21.22
CA ASP A 733 -46.05 2.51 -22.21
C ASP A 733 -45.46 2.33 -23.62
N ARG A 734 -45.61 1.12 -24.15
CA ARG A 734 -45.09 0.67 -25.43
C ARG A 734 -45.70 1.40 -26.63
N SER A 735 -46.82 2.10 -26.44
CA SER A 735 -47.57 2.78 -27.50
C SER A 735 -47.35 4.29 -27.55
N THR A 736 -46.99 4.92 -26.42
CA THR A 736 -46.85 6.39 -26.29
C THR A 736 -45.41 6.86 -26.08
N SER A 737 -44.50 6.00 -25.61
CA SER A 737 -43.09 6.35 -25.49
C SER A 737 -42.42 6.46 -26.86
N ALA A 738 -42.29 7.68 -27.38
CA ALA A 738 -41.75 8.00 -28.71
C ALA A 738 -40.38 7.35 -29.01
N TRP A 739 -39.52 7.18 -28.00
CA TRP A 739 -38.21 6.56 -28.19
C TRP A 739 -38.28 5.05 -28.50
N VAL A 740 -39.34 4.35 -28.10
CA VAL A 740 -39.54 2.90 -28.32
C VAL A 740 -39.80 2.59 -29.81
N THR A 741 -40.28 3.58 -30.57
CA THR A 741 -40.39 3.53 -32.03
C THR A 741 -39.13 4.03 -32.74
N GLU A 742 -38.36 4.92 -32.13
CA GLU A 742 -37.16 5.54 -32.72
C GLU A 742 -35.86 4.72 -32.53
N ASP A 743 -35.77 3.84 -31.52
CA ASP A 743 -34.71 2.82 -31.38
C ASP A 743 -35.28 1.42 -31.64
N PRO A 744 -35.19 0.89 -32.88
CA PRO A 744 -35.77 -0.39 -33.24
C PRO A 744 -35.21 -1.56 -32.44
N SER A 745 -33.92 -1.52 -32.08
CA SER A 745 -33.23 -2.62 -31.43
C SER A 745 -33.62 -2.78 -29.95
N LEU A 746 -33.58 -1.67 -29.17
CA LEU A 746 -34.00 -1.70 -27.77
C LEU A 746 -35.52 -1.81 -27.65
N GLY A 747 -36.26 -1.14 -28.55
CA GLY A 747 -37.71 -1.18 -28.60
C GLY A 747 -38.27 -2.57 -28.94
N ALA A 748 -37.62 -3.33 -29.84
CA ALA A 748 -38.03 -4.70 -30.16
C ALA A 748 -37.87 -5.63 -28.95
N SER A 749 -36.71 -5.60 -28.28
CA SER A 749 -36.46 -6.41 -27.08
C SER A 749 -37.47 -6.14 -25.97
N ILE A 750 -37.75 -4.85 -25.68
CA ILE A 750 -38.79 -4.47 -24.72
C ILE A 750 -40.16 -5.03 -25.09
N ARG A 751 -40.49 -5.05 -26.38
CA ARG A 751 -41.78 -5.53 -26.86
C ARG A 751 -41.91 -7.05 -26.78
N GLU A 752 -40.87 -7.76 -27.17
CA GLU A 752 -40.85 -9.23 -27.22
C GLU A 752 -40.85 -9.84 -25.82
N PHE A 753 -40.11 -9.23 -24.89
CA PHE A 753 -39.85 -9.82 -23.56
C PHE A 753 -40.73 -9.26 -22.41
N ASP A 754 -41.70 -8.41 -22.75
CA ASP A 754 -42.69 -7.78 -21.86
C ASP A 754 -42.09 -7.01 -20.67
N PHE A 755 -41.01 -6.25 -20.91
CA PHE A 755 -40.49 -5.32 -19.93
C PHE A 755 -41.46 -4.14 -19.75
N ARG A 756 -41.79 -3.81 -18.49
CA ARG A 756 -42.77 -2.78 -18.10
C ARG A 756 -42.17 -1.65 -17.28
N SER A 757 -40.94 -1.80 -16.81
CA SER A 757 -40.19 -0.74 -16.14
C SER A 757 -38.73 -0.80 -16.54
N LEU A 758 -38.14 0.38 -16.78
CA LEU A 758 -36.76 0.56 -17.22
C LEU A 758 -36.07 1.57 -16.31
N MET A 759 -34.82 1.31 -15.97
CA MET A 759 -33.96 2.24 -15.24
C MET A 759 -32.60 2.29 -15.93
N VAL A 760 -32.10 3.51 -16.17
CA VAL A 760 -30.79 3.73 -16.77
C VAL A 760 -29.96 4.60 -15.82
N VAL A 761 -28.83 4.05 -15.36
CA VAL A 761 -27.95 4.66 -14.36
C VAL A 761 -26.62 5.02 -15.03
N PRO A 762 -26.10 6.25 -14.86
CA PRO A 762 -24.82 6.62 -15.45
C PRO A 762 -23.64 5.99 -14.69
N VAL A 763 -22.72 5.37 -15.41
CA VAL A 763 -21.47 4.84 -14.84
C VAL A 763 -20.49 6.00 -14.71
N ARG A 764 -20.38 6.60 -13.51
CA ARG A 764 -19.60 7.82 -13.28
C ARG A 764 -18.51 7.63 -12.25
N ALA A 765 -17.30 8.06 -12.58
CA ALA A 765 -16.16 8.07 -11.67
C ALA A 765 -15.44 9.42 -11.73
N ARG A 766 -15.14 9.98 -10.55
CA ARG A 766 -14.36 11.24 -10.41
C ARG A 766 -14.86 12.41 -11.27
N GLY A 767 -16.18 12.52 -11.44
CA GLY A 767 -16.83 13.58 -12.22
C GLY A 767 -16.99 13.30 -13.72
N VAL A 768 -16.41 12.21 -14.24
CA VAL A 768 -16.47 11.83 -15.67
C VAL A 768 -17.48 10.69 -15.87
N THR A 769 -18.27 10.77 -16.94
CA THR A 769 -19.23 9.72 -17.34
C THR A 769 -18.53 8.72 -18.26
N LEU A 770 -18.38 7.48 -17.80
CA LEU A 770 -17.72 6.38 -18.52
C LEU A 770 -18.68 5.60 -19.43
N GLY A 771 -19.97 5.62 -19.10
CA GLY A 771 -21.00 4.81 -19.77
C GLY A 771 -22.34 4.84 -19.04
N VAL A 772 -23.17 3.83 -19.29
CA VAL A 772 -24.45 3.61 -18.61
C VAL A 772 -24.68 2.13 -18.29
N ALA A 773 -25.45 1.88 -17.23
CA ALA A 773 -26.01 0.58 -16.91
C ALA A 773 -27.55 0.64 -17.05
N THR A 774 -28.10 -0.24 -17.88
CA THR A 774 -29.54 -0.34 -18.18
C THR A 774 -30.11 -1.55 -17.45
N PHE A 775 -31.17 -1.34 -16.67
CA PHE A 775 -31.87 -2.32 -15.87
C PHE A 775 -33.32 -2.44 -16.35
N ALA A 776 -33.82 -3.67 -16.57
CA ALA A 776 -35.18 -3.91 -17.02
C ALA A 776 -35.94 -4.90 -16.11
N ARG A 777 -37.23 -4.62 -15.87
CA ARG A 777 -38.16 -5.48 -15.11
C ARG A 777 -39.47 -5.69 -15.88
N SER A 778 -39.99 -6.91 -15.83
CA SER A 778 -41.32 -7.31 -16.29
C SER A 778 -42.38 -7.05 -15.22
N ARG A 779 -43.65 -7.31 -15.56
CA ARG A 779 -44.79 -7.16 -14.64
C ARG A 779 -44.65 -7.98 -13.35
N ARG A 780 -43.92 -9.11 -13.38
CA ARG A 780 -43.81 -10.02 -12.22
C ARG A 780 -43.09 -9.40 -11.02
N ARG A 781 -42.09 -8.53 -11.25
CA ARG A 781 -41.33 -7.85 -10.19
C ARG A 781 -41.90 -6.48 -9.79
N GLY A 782 -42.86 -5.95 -10.54
CA GLY A 782 -43.36 -4.59 -10.35
C GLY A 782 -42.39 -3.50 -10.82
N PRO A 783 -42.80 -2.23 -10.76
CA PRO A 783 -42.00 -1.09 -11.20
C PRO A 783 -40.80 -0.82 -10.27
N PHE A 784 -39.76 -0.13 -10.76
CA PHE A 784 -38.66 0.34 -9.90
C PHE A 784 -39.15 1.40 -8.89
N GLU A 785 -38.90 1.18 -7.61
CA GLU A 785 -39.17 2.12 -6.51
C GLU A 785 -37.91 2.97 -6.18
N ASP A 786 -38.06 4.04 -5.41
CA ASP A 786 -36.94 4.95 -5.09
C ASP A 786 -35.78 4.26 -4.35
N ASP A 787 -36.07 3.21 -3.57
CA ASP A 787 -35.04 2.41 -2.90
C ASP A 787 -34.26 1.52 -3.89
N ASP A 788 -34.90 1.04 -4.97
CA ASP A 788 -34.23 0.30 -6.04
C ASP A 788 -33.26 1.21 -6.79
N VAL A 789 -33.68 2.46 -7.05
CA VAL A 789 -32.87 3.48 -7.73
C VAL A 789 -31.60 3.75 -6.94
N ARG A 790 -31.73 4.01 -5.63
CA ARG A 790 -30.58 4.24 -4.74
C ARG A 790 -29.64 3.04 -4.67
N LEU A 791 -30.18 1.82 -4.65
CA LEU A 791 -29.38 0.60 -4.63
C LEU A 791 -28.59 0.42 -5.94
N ALA A 792 -29.23 0.63 -7.08
CA ALA A 792 -28.56 0.56 -8.37
C ALA A 792 -27.51 1.66 -8.53
N GLU A 793 -27.78 2.89 -8.08
CA GLU A 793 -26.79 3.98 -8.04
C GLU A 793 -25.58 3.63 -7.17
N ASP A 794 -25.79 3.05 -5.98
CA ASP A 794 -24.69 2.61 -5.11
C ASP A 794 -23.84 1.51 -5.76
N LEU A 795 -24.48 0.51 -6.39
CA LEU A 795 -23.79 -0.59 -7.10
C LEU A 795 -23.00 -0.06 -8.30
N VAL A 796 -23.63 0.74 -9.16
CA VAL A 796 -23.02 1.31 -10.36
C VAL A 796 -21.90 2.28 -9.98
N SER A 797 -22.04 3.06 -8.90
CA SER A 797 -20.99 3.96 -8.41
C SER A 797 -19.73 3.20 -7.99
N ARG A 798 -19.88 2.07 -7.29
CA ARG A 798 -18.75 1.20 -6.92
C ARG A 798 -18.09 0.58 -8.15
N ALA A 799 -18.90 0.01 -9.05
CA ALA A 799 -18.40 -0.55 -10.29
C ALA A 799 -17.71 0.50 -11.16
N ALA A 800 -18.22 1.73 -11.20
CA ALA A 800 -17.62 2.82 -11.97
C ALA A 800 -16.19 3.14 -11.51
N VAL A 801 -15.92 3.08 -10.21
CA VAL A 801 -14.54 3.26 -9.68
C VAL A 801 -13.64 2.10 -10.12
N CYS A 802 -14.12 0.86 -10.07
CA CYS A 802 -13.35 -0.30 -10.54
C CYS A 802 -13.11 -0.24 -12.07
N VAL A 803 -14.11 0.15 -12.86
CA VAL A 803 -13.99 0.37 -14.31
C VAL A 803 -13.00 1.50 -14.62
N ASP A 804 -13.03 2.62 -13.88
CA ASP A 804 -12.05 3.70 -14.02
C ASP A 804 -10.62 3.22 -13.74
N ASN A 805 -10.45 2.40 -12.70
CA ASN A 805 -9.16 1.83 -12.32
C ASN A 805 -8.65 0.84 -13.39
N ALA A 806 -9.51 -0.06 -13.88
CA ALA A 806 -9.18 -0.99 -14.96
C ALA A 806 -8.79 -0.26 -16.26
N ARG A 807 -9.53 0.82 -16.60
CA ARG A 807 -9.21 1.69 -17.73
C ARG A 807 -7.84 2.36 -17.58
N ARG A 808 -7.54 2.95 -16.42
CA ARG A 808 -6.24 3.59 -16.13
C ARG A 808 -5.10 2.60 -16.27
N TYR A 809 -5.28 1.41 -15.69
CA TYR A 809 -4.31 0.32 -15.80
C TYR A 809 -4.07 -0.10 -17.26
N THR A 810 -5.14 -0.22 -18.05
CA THR A 810 -5.05 -0.52 -19.49
C THR A 810 -4.28 0.56 -20.25
N ARG A 811 -4.50 1.84 -19.94
CA ARG A 811 -3.78 2.98 -20.55
C ARG A 811 -2.30 2.93 -20.26
N GLU A 812 -1.95 2.75 -18.98
CA GLU A 812 -0.57 2.71 -18.51
C GLU A 812 0.19 1.54 -19.16
N ARG A 813 -0.39 0.32 -19.14
CA ARG A 813 0.20 -0.87 -19.78
C ARG A 813 0.38 -0.70 -21.29
N THR A 814 -0.58 -0.08 -21.97
CA THR A 814 -0.49 0.15 -23.43
C THR A 814 0.58 1.17 -23.78
N ALA A 815 0.70 2.25 -23.00
CA ALA A 815 1.73 3.27 -23.20
C ALA A 815 3.14 2.70 -22.96
N ALA A 816 3.30 1.94 -21.88
CA ALA A 816 4.57 1.32 -21.49
C ALA A 816 5.06 0.33 -22.58
N ARG A 817 4.19 -0.58 -23.05
CA ARG A 817 4.51 -1.52 -24.14
C ARG A 817 4.84 -0.83 -25.46
N SER A 818 4.14 0.27 -25.79
CA SER A 818 4.42 1.03 -27.01
C SER A 818 5.81 1.66 -26.94
N MET A 819 6.18 2.25 -25.80
CA MET A 819 7.51 2.84 -25.59
C MET A 819 8.62 1.79 -25.74
N GLN A 820 8.47 0.63 -25.11
CA GLN A 820 9.44 -0.47 -25.21
C GLN A 820 9.66 -0.94 -26.66
N ARG A 821 8.58 -1.08 -27.45
CA ARG A 821 8.68 -1.43 -28.89
C ARG A 821 9.48 -0.42 -29.72
N TYR A 822 9.47 0.85 -29.34
CA TYR A 822 10.27 1.88 -30.01
C TYR A 822 11.74 1.90 -29.56
N LEU A 823 12.05 1.33 -28.39
CA LEU A 823 13.41 1.24 -27.85
C LEU A 823 14.18 0.03 -28.39
N LEU A 824 13.49 -1.01 -28.85
CA LEU A 824 14.09 -2.18 -29.52
C LEU A 824 14.28 -1.94 -31.05
N PRO A 825 15.18 -2.68 -31.72
CA PRO A 825 15.32 -2.62 -33.16
C PRO A 825 14.01 -3.05 -33.86
N GLN A 826 13.51 -2.23 -34.79
CA GLN A 826 12.32 -2.56 -35.59
C GLN A 826 12.66 -3.53 -36.74
N GLU A 827 13.87 -3.41 -37.29
CA GLU A 827 14.43 -4.29 -38.33
C GLU A 827 15.89 -4.59 -37.98
N LEU A 828 16.29 -5.86 -38.11
CA LEU A 828 17.67 -6.32 -37.99
C LEU A 828 18.23 -6.64 -39.38
N THR A 829 19.48 -6.27 -39.65
CA THR A 829 20.16 -6.62 -40.91
C THR A 829 21.57 -7.12 -40.62
N GLY A 830 21.80 -8.42 -40.80
CA GLY A 830 23.13 -9.02 -40.77
C GLY A 830 23.97 -8.81 -42.03
N GLY A 831 23.48 -7.99 -42.99
CA GLY A 831 24.21 -7.69 -44.21
C GLY A 831 24.43 -8.94 -45.08
N SER A 832 25.62 -9.06 -45.65
CA SER A 832 26.07 -10.27 -46.36
C SER A 832 26.76 -11.29 -45.43
N ALA A 833 27.11 -10.88 -44.20
CA ALA A 833 27.87 -11.68 -43.26
C ALA A 833 27.02 -12.65 -42.43
N LEU A 834 25.80 -12.24 -42.08
CA LEU A 834 24.91 -12.99 -41.19
C LEU A 834 23.46 -12.97 -41.70
N GLU A 835 22.80 -14.11 -41.59
CA GLU A 835 21.33 -14.18 -41.56
C GLU A 835 20.90 -14.06 -40.10
N VAL A 836 19.90 -13.24 -39.78
CA VAL A 836 19.54 -12.93 -38.38
C VAL A 836 18.02 -13.02 -38.16
N ALA A 837 17.62 -13.52 -37.00
CA ALA A 837 16.24 -13.53 -36.53
C ALA A 837 16.22 -13.29 -35.02
N SER A 838 15.16 -12.65 -34.51
CA SER A 838 15.07 -12.30 -33.09
C SER A 838 13.67 -12.45 -32.52
N TRP A 839 13.59 -12.83 -31.25
CA TRP A 839 12.36 -12.93 -30.48
C TRP A 839 12.49 -12.12 -29.20
N TYR A 840 11.40 -11.44 -28.85
CA TYR A 840 11.29 -10.70 -27.61
C TYR A 840 9.93 -11.00 -26.97
N LEU A 841 9.92 -11.64 -25.81
CA LEU A 841 8.71 -11.91 -25.04
C LEU A 841 8.82 -11.16 -23.70
N PRO A 842 7.96 -10.16 -23.46
CA PRO A 842 8.02 -9.43 -22.22
C PRO A 842 7.47 -10.25 -21.04
N ALA A 843 7.99 -10.02 -19.84
CA ALA A 843 7.50 -10.64 -18.61
C ALA A 843 5.99 -10.36 -18.40
N ASP A 844 5.26 -11.31 -17.80
CA ASP A 844 3.84 -11.08 -17.40
C ASP A 844 3.72 -10.32 -16.05
N ALA A 845 4.66 -9.40 -15.80
CA ALA A 845 4.65 -8.53 -14.63
C ALA A 845 3.66 -7.35 -14.81
N PRO A 846 3.15 -6.76 -13.71
CA PRO A 846 2.17 -5.67 -13.75
C PRO A 846 2.62 -4.42 -14.54
N SER A 847 3.93 -4.19 -14.66
CA SER A 847 4.58 -3.09 -15.38
C SER A 847 4.70 -3.32 -16.90
N GLY A 848 4.75 -4.57 -17.35
CA GLY A 848 4.76 -4.98 -18.76
C GLY A 848 5.87 -4.39 -19.63
N VAL A 849 6.99 -3.97 -19.02
CA VAL A 849 8.17 -3.38 -19.69
C VAL A 849 9.44 -3.88 -19.02
N GLY A 850 10.43 -4.18 -19.86
CA GLY A 850 11.63 -4.94 -19.52
C GLY A 850 12.97 -4.28 -19.75
N GLY A 851 13.99 -4.84 -19.11
CA GLY A 851 15.40 -4.43 -19.20
C GLY A 851 16.18 -5.09 -20.36
N ASP A 852 15.71 -6.25 -20.82
CA ASP A 852 16.32 -7.03 -21.89
C ASP A 852 16.38 -6.33 -23.25
N TRP A 853 17.49 -6.50 -23.96
CA TRP A 853 17.67 -5.97 -25.31
C TRP A 853 18.71 -6.70 -26.14
N PHE A 854 18.68 -6.44 -27.44
CA PHE A 854 19.64 -6.91 -28.42
C PHE A 854 19.81 -5.88 -29.55
N ASP A 855 20.91 -5.99 -30.30
CA ASP A 855 21.10 -5.23 -31.54
C ASP A 855 22.01 -5.98 -32.52
N VAL A 856 21.91 -5.64 -33.82
CA VAL A 856 22.78 -6.13 -34.88
C VAL A 856 23.34 -4.92 -35.63
N ILE A 857 24.64 -4.68 -35.50
CA ILE A 857 25.27 -3.44 -35.93
C ILE A 857 26.28 -3.71 -37.06
N PRO A 858 26.04 -3.21 -38.28
CA PRO A 858 27.01 -3.29 -39.37
C PRO A 858 28.28 -2.47 -39.05
N LEU A 859 29.44 -3.10 -39.17
CA LEU A 859 30.76 -2.51 -38.95
C LEU A 859 31.53 -2.34 -40.27
N SER A 860 32.76 -1.82 -40.17
CA SER A 860 33.67 -1.70 -41.31
C SER A 860 34.12 -3.05 -41.86
N GLY A 861 34.38 -3.14 -43.18
CA GLY A 861 34.91 -4.35 -43.81
C GLY A 861 33.89 -5.48 -43.97
N ALA A 862 32.60 -5.14 -44.14
CA ALA A 862 31.47 -6.08 -44.18
C ALA A 862 31.26 -6.92 -42.91
N ARG A 863 31.93 -6.57 -41.81
CA ARG A 863 31.79 -7.23 -40.51
C ARG A 863 30.50 -6.81 -39.83
N VAL A 864 30.02 -7.64 -38.91
CA VAL A 864 28.77 -7.37 -38.17
C VAL A 864 28.99 -7.64 -36.69
N ALA A 865 28.54 -6.71 -35.85
CA ALA A 865 28.48 -6.90 -34.42
C ALA A 865 27.11 -7.41 -33.98
N LEU A 866 27.11 -8.34 -33.05
CA LEU A 866 25.95 -8.88 -32.35
C LEU A 866 26.02 -8.45 -30.88
N VAL A 867 24.89 -8.00 -30.34
CA VAL A 867 24.80 -7.52 -28.97
C VAL A 867 23.57 -8.09 -28.31
N VAL A 868 23.72 -8.53 -27.06
CA VAL A 868 22.62 -8.86 -26.15
C VAL A 868 22.98 -8.33 -24.76
N GLY A 869 21.97 -7.89 -24.00
CA GLY A 869 22.18 -7.43 -22.64
C GLY A 869 20.89 -7.37 -21.85
N ASP A 870 21.06 -7.22 -20.54
CA ASP A 870 19.97 -7.12 -19.58
C ASP A 870 20.27 -6.01 -18.57
N VAL A 871 19.23 -5.34 -18.10
CA VAL A 871 19.27 -4.30 -17.09
C VAL A 871 18.47 -4.77 -15.89
N VAL A 872 19.12 -4.77 -14.72
CA VAL A 872 18.51 -5.23 -13.47
C VAL A 872 17.21 -4.49 -13.16
N GLY A 873 16.13 -5.27 -13.03
CA GLY A 873 14.80 -4.81 -12.62
C GLY A 873 13.83 -4.60 -13.79
N HIS A 874 12.56 -4.40 -13.46
CA HIS A 874 11.48 -4.30 -14.45
C HIS A 874 10.77 -2.94 -14.40
N GLY A 875 10.25 -2.48 -15.53
CA GLY A 875 9.45 -1.26 -15.67
C GLY A 875 10.11 -0.16 -16.49
N ILE A 876 9.51 1.03 -16.45
CA ILE A 876 9.87 2.15 -17.35
C ILE A 876 11.33 2.60 -17.16
N ASN A 877 11.84 2.57 -15.93
CA ASN A 877 13.23 2.96 -15.63
C ASN A 877 14.24 1.98 -16.23
N ALA A 878 13.97 0.66 -16.14
CA ALA A 878 14.81 -0.37 -16.73
C ALA A 878 14.86 -0.24 -18.27
N ALA A 879 13.71 -0.06 -18.92
CA ALA A 879 13.66 0.19 -20.36
C ALA A 879 14.36 1.50 -20.79
N ALA A 880 14.25 2.57 -19.99
CA ALA A 880 14.97 3.81 -20.28
C ALA A 880 16.49 3.63 -20.19
N THR A 881 16.97 2.90 -19.17
CA THR A 881 18.38 2.53 -19.02
C THR A 881 18.86 1.65 -20.16
N MET A 882 18.09 0.63 -20.53
CA MET A 882 18.32 -0.22 -21.70
C MET A 882 18.49 0.60 -22.98
N GLY A 883 17.56 1.53 -23.25
CA GLY A 883 17.63 2.39 -24.44
C GLY A 883 18.89 3.26 -24.48
N ARG A 884 19.38 3.71 -23.31
CA ARG A 884 20.63 4.46 -23.19
C ARG A 884 21.86 3.58 -23.42
N LEU A 885 21.90 2.38 -22.83
CA LEU A 885 22.98 1.42 -23.02
C LEU A 885 23.09 0.98 -24.48
N ARG A 886 21.97 0.62 -25.11
CA ARG A 886 21.91 0.29 -26.54
C ARG A 886 22.46 1.41 -27.41
N THR A 887 22.06 2.66 -27.14
CA THR A 887 22.55 3.83 -27.87
C THR A 887 24.05 4.05 -27.66
N ALA A 888 24.55 3.85 -26.42
CA ALA A 888 25.97 3.96 -26.11
C ALA A 888 26.78 2.89 -26.85
N VAL A 889 26.37 1.62 -26.79
CA VAL A 889 27.03 0.52 -27.53
C VAL A 889 27.05 0.80 -29.02
N ARG A 890 25.94 1.25 -29.61
CA ARG A 890 25.90 1.60 -31.03
C ARG A 890 26.85 2.75 -31.38
N THR A 891 27.02 3.71 -30.48
CA THR A 891 27.96 4.82 -30.64
C THR A 891 29.41 4.34 -30.57
N LEU A 892 29.73 3.50 -29.59
CA LEU A 892 31.07 2.93 -29.41
C LEU A 892 31.43 1.94 -30.55
N ALA A 893 30.48 1.13 -31.01
CA ALA A 893 30.66 0.21 -32.13
C ALA A 893 31.00 0.95 -33.44
N ASN A 894 30.47 2.16 -33.66
CA ASN A 894 30.84 3.00 -34.80
C ASN A 894 32.29 3.50 -34.76
N LEU A 895 32.95 3.47 -33.59
CA LEU A 895 34.38 3.73 -33.46
C LEU A 895 35.24 2.50 -33.79
N ASP A 896 34.60 1.36 -34.08
CA ASP A 896 35.24 0.11 -34.51
C ASP A 896 36.26 -0.44 -33.49
N LEU A 897 35.93 -0.27 -32.20
CA LEU A 897 36.70 -0.76 -31.07
C LEU A 897 36.63 -2.29 -30.95
N PRO A 898 37.70 -2.95 -30.47
CA PRO A 898 37.63 -4.37 -30.14
C PRO A 898 36.65 -4.61 -28.97
N PRO A 899 36.07 -5.84 -28.84
CA PRO A 899 35.03 -6.12 -27.85
C PRO A 899 35.38 -5.77 -26.40
N ASP A 900 36.60 -6.07 -25.97
CA ASP A 900 37.09 -5.80 -24.62
C ASP A 900 37.22 -4.30 -24.32
N GLU A 901 37.80 -3.51 -25.23
CA GLU A 901 37.88 -2.05 -25.08
C GLU A 901 36.49 -1.40 -25.15
N LEU A 902 35.59 -1.89 -26.00
CA LEU A 902 34.22 -1.38 -26.08
C LEU A 902 33.49 -1.56 -24.75
N LEU A 903 33.59 -2.74 -24.14
CA LEU A 903 32.97 -2.99 -22.84
C LEU A 903 33.62 -2.17 -21.73
N ALA A 904 34.94 -1.96 -21.76
CA ALA A 904 35.62 -1.07 -20.81
C ALA A 904 35.11 0.38 -20.92
N HIS A 905 34.97 0.92 -22.13
CA HIS A 905 34.41 2.25 -22.35
C HIS A 905 32.93 2.34 -21.98
N LEU A 906 32.16 1.27 -22.18
CA LEU A 906 30.78 1.19 -21.73
C LEU A 906 30.68 1.21 -20.20
N ASP A 907 31.55 0.48 -19.50
CA ASP A 907 31.64 0.46 -18.03
C ASP A 907 31.98 1.85 -17.47
N ASP A 908 32.98 2.53 -18.05
CA ASP A 908 33.34 3.92 -17.69
C ASP A 908 32.18 4.90 -17.87
N LEU A 909 31.41 4.76 -18.96
CA LEU A 909 30.21 5.57 -19.20
C LEU A 909 29.15 5.31 -18.13
N VAL A 910 28.92 4.04 -17.76
CA VAL A 910 27.96 3.67 -16.71
C VAL A 910 28.41 4.23 -15.36
N ILE A 911 29.68 4.11 -14.99
CA ILE A 911 30.26 4.68 -13.77
C ILE A 911 30.12 6.20 -13.74
N GLY A 912 30.40 6.88 -14.85
CA GLY A 912 30.26 8.33 -14.97
C GLY A 912 28.81 8.81 -14.83
N LEU A 913 27.84 8.01 -15.30
CA LEU A 913 26.41 8.28 -15.15
C LEU A 913 25.90 8.06 -13.71
N MET A 914 26.67 7.37 -12.86
CA MET A 914 26.40 7.17 -11.43
C MET A 914 27.07 8.21 -10.52
N GLY A 915 27.85 9.15 -11.07
CA GLY A 915 28.49 10.25 -10.32
C GLY A 915 27.48 11.22 -9.67
N PRO A 916 27.91 12.16 -8.81
CA PRO A 916 27.05 12.98 -7.96
C PRO A 916 26.31 14.07 -8.77
N ALA A 917 25.36 13.65 -9.61
CA ALA A 917 24.37 14.51 -10.22
C ALA A 917 23.12 14.55 -9.33
N GLU A 918 22.78 15.77 -8.93
CA GLU A 918 21.57 16.28 -8.28
C GLU A 918 20.42 15.27 -8.04
N ALA A 919 20.07 15.15 -6.76
CA ALA A 919 19.08 14.29 -6.14
C ALA A 919 17.64 14.46 -6.67
N GLU A 920 17.34 13.97 -7.86
CA GLU A 920 15.96 13.83 -8.34
C GLU A 920 15.51 12.38 -8.59
N ASP A 921 16.40 11.39 -8.75
CA ASP A 921 15.97 10.00 -8.99
C ASP A 921 16.95 8.91 -8.45
N GLU A 922 16.82 8.55 -7.16
CA GLU A 922 17.57 7.41 -6.55
C GLU A 922 17.28 6.06 -7.24
N THR A 923 16.13 5.94 -7.93
CA THR A 923 15.73 4.68 -8.59
C THR A 923 16.45 4.44 -9.93
N ALA A 924 16.88 5.50 -10.62
CA ALA A 924 17.56 5.36 -11.91
C ALA A 924 19.00 4.90 -11.75
N GLY A 925 19.74 5.42 -10.76
CA GLY A 925 21.12 5.02 -10.48
C GLY A 925 21.26 3.55 -10.05
N ALA A 926 20.27 3.02 -9.34
CA ALA A 926 20.23 1.60 -8.95
C ALA A 926 20.02 0.66 -10.16
N ALA A 927 19.29 1.10 -11.20
CA ALA A 927 19.08 0.30 -12.42
C ALA A 927 20.34 0.17 -13.29
N PHE A 928 21.29 1.10 -13.17
CA PHE A 928 22.58 1.00 -13.87
C PHE A 928 23.54 0.01 -13.21
N MET A 929 23.44 -0.19 -11.88
CA MET A 929 24.29 -1.14 -11.17
C MET A 929 23.87 -2.59 -11.46
N GLY A 930 24.78 -3.35 -12.08
CA GLY A 930 24.56 -4.76 -12.33
C GLY A 930 24.02 -5.10 -13.73
N ALA A 931 23.90 -4.12 -14.64
CA ALA A 931 23.53 -4.40 -16.02
C ALA A 931 24.55 -5.34 -16.70
N THR A 932 24.08 -6.27 -17.51
CA THR A 932 24.90 -7.25 -18.21
C THR A 932 24.92 -6.96 -19.71
N CYS A 933 26.02 -7.32 -20.38
CA CYS A 933 26.17 -7.12 -21.82
C CYS A 933 27.14 -8.15 -22.42
N LEU A 934 26.80 -8.70 -23.57
CA LEU A 934 27.71 -9.46 -24.43
C LEU A 934 27.82 -8.74 -25.77
N TYR A 935 29.06 -8.49 -26.20
CA TYR A 935 29.36 -7.88 -27.49
C TYR A 935 30.26 -8.80 -28.29
N ALA A 936 29.82 -9.14 -29.50
CA ALA A 936 30.53 -10.05 -30.40
C ALA A 936 30.63 -9.45 -31.81
N VAL A 937 31.71 -9.75 -32.53
CA VAL A 937 31.99 -9.29 -33.89
C VAL A 937 32.33 -10.48 -34.77
N TYR A 938 31.61 -10.63 -35.88
CA TYR A 938 31.90 -11.62 -36.91
C TYR A 938 32.48 -10.98 -38.16
N ASP A 939 33.60 -11.52 -38.64
CA ASP A 939 34.21 -11.17 -39.92
C ASP A 939 33.95 -12.25 -40.99
N PRO A 940 33.15 -11.96 -42.03
CA PRO A 940 32.81 -12.94 -43.06
C PRO A 940 33.96 -13.24 -44.03
N VAL A 941 35.03 -12.44 -44.02
CA VAL A 941 36.20 -12.64 -44.88
C VAL A 941 37.20 -13.57 -44.21
N SER A 942 37.56 -13.30 -42.95
CA SER A 942 38.51 -14.11 -42.19
C SER A 942 37.86 -15.25 -41.40
N ARG A 943 36.52 -15.29 -41.34
CA ARG A 943 35.71 -16.22 -40.54
C ARG A 943 35.95 -16.12 -39.02
N ARG A 944 36.59 -15.03 -38.58
CA ARG A 944 36.90 -14.79 -37.17
C ARG A 944 35.68 -14.25 -36.45
N PHE A 945 35.40 -14.83 -35.30
CA PHE A 945 34.38 -14.41 -34.36
C PHE A 945 35.08 -14.02 -33.04
N THR A 946 35.01 -12.74 -32.71
CA THR A 946 35.64 -12.17 -31.51
C THR A 946 34.57 -11.64 -30.58
N LEU A 947 34.63 -11.97 -29.30
CA LEU A 947 33.60 -11.56 -28.35
C LEU A 947 34.13 -11.37 -26.93
N ALA A 948 33.44 -10.54 -26.17
CA ALA A 948 33.66 -10.30 -24.76
C ALA A 948 32.31 -10.17 -24.03
N ARG A 949 32.30 -10.44 -22.71
CA ARG A 949 31.10 -10.36 -21.88
C ARG A 949 31.34 -9.64 -20.55
N ALA A 950 30.34 -8.84 -20.15
CA ALA A 950 30.23 -8.17 -18.86
C ALA A 950 29.04 -8.78 -18.11
N GLY A 951 29.30 -9.75 -17.24
CA GLY A 951 28.30 -10.44 -16.40
C GLY A 951 27.25 -11.28 -17.14
N HIS A 952 27.20 -11.24 -18.48
CA HIS A 952 26.16 -11.89 -19.28
C HIS A 952 26.42 -13.39 -19.51
N LEU A 953 25.37 -14.12 -19.91
CA LEU A 953 25.44 -15.55 -20.21
C LEU A 953 26.30 -15.83 -21.46
N PRO A 954 27.00 -16.98 -21.50
CA PRO A 954 27.78 -17.37 -22.67
C PRO A 954 26.86 -17.73 -23.85
N PRO A 955 27.31 -17.57 -25.10
CA PRO A 955 26.51 -17.92 -26.28
C PRO A 955 26.52 -19.43 -26.55
N VAL A 956 25.47 -19.91 -27.22
CA VAL A 956 25.42 -21.28 -27.76
C VAL A 956 25.77 -21.24 -29.25
N ILE A 957 26.70 -22.08 -29.67
CA ILE A 957 27.12 -22.21 -31.07
C ILE A 957 26.73 -23.59 -31.56
N VAL A 958 25.99 -23.66 -32.67
CA VAL A 958 25.67 -24.91 -33.35
C VAL A 958 26.47 -24.99 -34.65
N GLY A 959 27.37 -25.96 -34.73
CA GLY A 959 28.15 -26.25 -35.92
C GLY A 959 27.27 -26.75 -37.07
N PRO A 960 27.75 -26.65 -38.33
CA PRO A 960 27.04 -27.21 -39.48
C PRO A 960 26.92 -28.75 -39.44
N ASP A 961 27.69 -29.41 -38.58
CA ASP A 961 27.60 -30.85 -38.29
C ASP A 961 26.50 -31.21 -37.27
N GLY A 962 25.78 -30.20 -36.75
CA GLY A 962 24.70 -30.36 -35.78
C GLY A 962 25.20 -30.51 -34.34
N THR A 963 26.47 -30.21 -34.06
CA THR A 963 26.99 -30.19 -32.68
C THR A 963 26.70 -28.84 -32.03
N ALA A 964 26.06 -28.82 -30.86
CA ALA A 964 25.85 -27.62 -30.06
C ALA A 964 26.90 -27.53 -28.94
N ASP A 965 27.59 -26.40 -28.85
CA ASP A 965 28.60 -26.13 -27.84
C ASP A 965 28.31 -24.81 -27.12
N VAL A 966 28.45 -24.81 -25.80
CA VAL A 966 28.33 -23.60 -24.96
C VAL A 966 29.74 -23.03 -24.83
N LEU A 967 29.96 -21.83 -25.37
CA LEU A 967 31.32 -21.29 -25.43
C LEU A 967 31.83 -20.91 -24.04
N ASP A 968 32.95 -21.51 -23.61
CA ASP A 968 33.64 -21.12 -22.37
C ASP A 968 34.34 -19.78 -22.55
N LEU A 969 33.80 -18.74 -21.93
CA LEU A 969 34.28 -17.37 -22.00
C LEU A 969 34.71 -16.87 -20.61
N PRO A 970 35.82 -16.13 -20.47
CA PRO A 970 36.18 -15.46 -19.24
C PRO A 970 35.01 -14.62 -18.71
N ALA A 971 34.73 -14.73 -17.40
CA ALA A 971 33.63 -13.99 -16.77
C ALA A 971 34.09 -12.59 -16.37
N GLY A 972 33.72 -11.57 -17.15
CA GLY A 972 33.83 -10.17 -16.73
C GLY A 972 32.73 -9.79 -15.72
N PRO A 973 32.96 -8.81 -14.82
CA PRO A 973 31.93 -8.34 -13.90
C PRO A 973 30.76 -7.68 -14.66
N PRO A 974 29.56 -7.61 -14.07
CA PRO A 974 28.51 -6.73 -14.56
C PRO A 974 28.97 -5.26 -14.65
N LEU A 975 28.33 -4.48 -15.52
CA LEU A 975 28.65 -3.07 -15.72
C LEU A 975 28.37 -2.24 -14.46
N GLY A 976 29.20 -1.21 -14.24
CA GLY A 976 29.13 -0.27 -13.13
C GLY A 976 29.93 -0.69 -11.88
N LEU A 977 30.60 -1.84 -11.92
CA LEU A 977 31.30 -2.39 -10.76
C LEU A 977 32.80 -2.02 -10.73
N GLY A 978 33.42 -1.73 -11.88
CA GLY A 978 34.67 -0.97 -11.99
C GLY A 978 35.96 -1.58 -11.43
N TYR A 979 36.00 -2.89 -11.13
CA TYR A 979 37.14 -3.52 -10.43
C TYR A 979 37.94 -4.57 -11.23
N LEU A 980 37.48 -5.01 -12.41
CA LEU A 980 38.17 -6.03 -13.23
C LEU A 980 38.10 -5.69 -14.73
N PRO A 981 39.15 -5.94 -15.52
CA PRO A 981 39.13 -5.76 -16.98
C PRO A 981 38.27 -6.83 -17.66
N PHE A 982 37.75 -6.50 -18.84
CA PHE A 982 37.08 -7.45 -19.73
C PHE A 982 38.11 -8.12 -20.65
N GLU A 983 37.93 -9.41 -20.93
CA GLU A 983 38.80 -10.19 -21.82
C GLU A 983 38.01 -10.65 -23.05
N SER A 984 38.62 -10.55 -24.23
CA SER A 984 38.04 -11.01 -25.48
C SER A 984 38.60 -12.37 -25.90
N VAL A 985 37.73 -13.23 -26.43
CA VAL A 985 38.08 -14.54 -27.01
C VAL A 985 37.90 -14.46 -28.52
N GLU A 986 38.78 -15.13 -29.26
CA GLU A 986 38.72 -15.21 -30.72
C GLU A 986 38.66 -16.68 -31.16
N LEU A 987 37.69 -16.99 -32.03
CA LEU A 987 37.50 -18.31 -32.62
C LEU A 987 37.17 -18.21 -34.12
N GLU A 988 37.41 -19.29 -34.86
CA GLU A 988 37.04 -19.40 -36.27
C GLU A 988 35.73 -20.19 -36.40
N LEU A 989 34.75 -19.63 -37.12
CA LEU A 989 33.46 -20.28 -37.36
C LEU A 989 33.32 -20.73 -38.81
N ALA A 990 32.91 -21.99 -39.00
CA ALA A 990 32.55 -22.50 -40.31
C ALA A 990 31.33 -21.75 -40.89
N GLU A 991 31.21 -21.74 -42.21
CA GLU A 991 30.01 -21.23 -42.88
C GLU A 991 28.78 -22.05 -42.48
N GLY A 992 27.65 -21.39 -42.25
CA GLY A 992 26.41 -22.03 -41.84
C GLY A 992 26.29 -22.34 -40.34
N SER A 993 27.30 -22.00 -39.55
CA SER A 993 27.25 -22.10 -38.08
C SER A 993 26.15 -21.19 -37.53
N LEU A 994 25.39 -21.67 -36.56
CA LEU A 994 24.32 -20.92 -35.91
C LEU A 994 24.82 -20.40 -34.55
N ILE A 995 24.67 -19.11 -34.31
CA ILE A 995 25.01 -18.43 -33.06
C ILE A 995 23.70 -18.05 -32.38
N ALA A 996 23.53 -18.42 -31.11
CA ALA A 996 22.40 -18.02 -30.28
C ALA A 996 22.86 -17.17 -29.10
N LEU A 997 22.36 -15.93 -29.05
CA LEU A 997 22.49 -15.00 -27.94
C LEU A 997 21.14 -14.88 -27.24
N TYR A 998 21.11 -14.93 -25.91
CA TYR A 998 19.86 -14.97 -25.14
C TYR A 998 20.03 -14.39 -23.75
N THR A 999 18.91 -13.99 -23.15
CA THR A 999 18.84 -13.56 -21.76
C THR A 999 18.41 -14.70 -20.83
N ASP A 1000 18.58 -14.50 -19.53
CA ASP A 1000 18.32 -15.51 -18.50
C ASP A 1000 16.85 -15.95 -18.46
N GLY A 1001 15.88 -15.06 -18.74
CA GLY A 1001 14.46 -15.41 -18.77
C GLY A 1001 14.07 -16.52 -19.75
N LEU A 1002 14.91 -16.84 -20.75
CA LEU A 1002 14.69 -17.99 -21.63
C LEU A 1002 14.97 -19.33 -20.93
N ILE A 1003 15.93 -19.36 -20.01
CA ILE A 1003 16.46 -20.59 -19.39
C ILE A 1003 16.13 -20.71 -17.90
N GLU A 1004 15.99 -19.59 -17.18
CA GLU A 1004 15.62 -19.53 -15.77
C GLU A 1004 14.10 -19.57 -15.60
N THR A 1005 13.56 -20.77 -15.46
CA THR A 1005 12.20 -20.99 -14.92
C THR A 1005 12.33 -21.41 -13.46
N PHE A 1006 11.44 -20.92 -12.58
CA PHE A 1006 11.44 -20.96 -11.09
C PHE A 1006 11.77 -22.33 -10.40
N ASP A 1007 11.96 -23.40 -11.16
CA ASP A 1007 12.10 -24.80 -10.73
C ASP A 1007 13.34 -25.51 -11.33
N ARG A 1008 14.28 -24.81 -11.99
CA ARG A 1008 15.37 -25.47 -12.75
C ARG A 1008 16.74 -24.82 -12.62
N ASP A 1009 17.76 -25.68 -12.69
CA ASP A 1009 19.18 -25.35 -12.71
C ASP A 1009 19.61 -24.81 -14.09
N LEU A 1010 20.56 -23.87 -14.11
CA LEU A 1010 21.00 -23.13 -15.29
C LEU A 1010 21.55 -24.05 -16.39
N ASP A 1011 22.38 -25.04 -16.00
CA ASP A 1011 23.02 -25.99 -16.91
C ASP A 1011 21.99 -26.86 -17.67
N VAL A 1012 20.86 -27.14 -17.03
CA VAL A 1012 19.75 -27.90 -17.64
C VAL A 1012 19.03 -27.05 -18.69
N GLY A 1013 18.86 -25.75 -18.42
CA GLY A 1013 18.30 -24.79 -19.38
C GLY A 1013 19.17 -24.66 -20.63
N LEU A 1014 20.48 -24.51 -20.44
CA LEU A 1014 21.48 -24.42 -21.52
C LEU A 1014 21.49 -25.66 -22.42
N SER A 1015 21.48 -26.85 -21.81
CA SER A 1015 21.45 -28.12 -22.55
C SER A 1015 20.20 -28.24 -23.43
N ARG A 1016 19.02 -27.86 -22.90
CA ARG A 1016 17.76 -27.88 -23.65
C ARG A 1016 17.72 -26.88 -24.79
N LEU A 1017 18.31 -25.70 -24.60
CA LEU A 1017 18.45 -24.72 -25.66
C LEU A 1017 19.33 -25.28 -26.79
N GLY A 1018 20.46 -25.90 -26.44
CA GLY A 1018 21.29 -26.63 -27.41
C GLY A 1018 20.48 -27.67 -28.19
N ASP A 1019 19.78 -28.57 -27.49
CA ASP A 1019 18.95 -29.61 -28.10
C ASP A 1019 17.87 -29.04 -29.05
N ALA A 1020 17.22 -27.94 -28.66
CA ALA A 1020 16.19 -27.30 -29.47
C ALA A 1020 16.75 -26.64 -30.73
N LEU A 1021 17.96 -26.08 -30.66
CA LEU A 1021 18.63 -25.42 -31.80
C LEU A 1021 19.25 -26.41 -32.79
N VAL A 1022 19.52 -27.65 -32.38
CA VAL A 1022 20.05 -28.72 -33.25
C VAL A 1022 18.97 -29.27 -34.21
N VAL A 1023 17.69 -29.06 -33.91
CA VAL A 1023 16.60 -29.53 -34.76
C VAL A 1023 16.66 -28.85 -36.14
N PRO A 1024 16.76 -29.61 -37.25
CA PRO A 1024 16.90 -29.02 -38.57
C PRO A 1024 15.60 -28.32 -38.99
N GLY A 1025 15.64 -27.00 -39.09
CA GLY A 1025 14.60 -26.16 -39.68
C GLY A 1025 15.09 -25.45 -40.96
N PRO A 1026 14.21 -25.24 -41.96
CA PRO A 1026 14.55 -24.56 -43.21
C PRO A 1026 14.85 -23.06 -43.04
N THR A 1027 14.30 -22.39 -42.03
CA THR A 1027 14.52 -20.95 -41.75
C THR A 1027 14.88 -20.69 -40.30
N LEU A 1028 15.53 -19.55 -40.02
CA LEU A 1028 15.83 -19.14 -38.64
C LEU A 1028 14.55 -18.94 -37.83
N GLU A 1029 13.48 -18.43 -38.45
CA GLU A 1029 12.20 -18.16 -37.78
C GLU A 1029 11.58 -19.42 -37.18
N GLU A 1030 11.65 -20.55 -37.89
CA GLU A 1030 11.11 -21.82 -37.42
C GLU A 1030 11.97 -22.41 -36.28
N ILE A 1031 13.30 -22.30 -36.40
CA ILE A 1031 14.24 -22.78 -35.37
C ILE A 1031 14.03 -22.00 -34.07
N GLY A 1032 13.97 -20.67 -34.12
CA GLY A 1032 13.80 -19.87 -32.92
C GLY A 1032 12.41 -19.99 -32.30
N LEU A 1033 11.34 -20.09 -33.10
CA LEU A 1033 10.01 -20.36 -32.57
C LEU A 1033 9.96 -21.73 -31.86
N GLY A 1034 10.55 -22.76 -32.48
CA GLY A 1034 10.67 -24.08 -31.87
C GLY A 1034 11.45 -24.06 -30.56
N ALA A 1035 12.53 -23.28 -30.48
CA ALA A 1035 13.28 -23.09 -29.23
C ALA A 1035 12.45 -22.39 -28.16
N VAL A 1036 11.80 -21.26 -28.48
CA VAL A 1036 10.94 -20.52 -27.54
C VAL A 1036 9.81 -21.41 -27.01
N ASP A 1037 9.12 -22.15 -27.87
CA ASP A 1037 8.02 -23.05 -27.48
C ASP A 1037 8.51 -24.27 -26.66
N ALA A 1038 9.72 -24.77 -26.93
CA ALA A 1038 10.29 -25.89 -26.17
C ALA A 1038 10.74 -25.49 -24.76
N LEU A 1039 11.22 -24.25 -24.58
CA LEU A 1039 11.73 -23.73 -23.33
C LEU A 1039 10.63 -23.09 -22.46
N LEU A 1040 9.67 -22.37 -23.06
CA LEU A 1040 8.60 -21.68 -22.34
C LEU A 1040 7.29 -22.49 -22.38
N THR A 1041 6.85 -22.96 -21.19
CA THR A 1041 5.59 -23.71 -21.02
C THR A 1041 4.40 -22.84 -20.58
N GLY A 1042 4.63 -21.54 -20.39
CA GLY A 1042 3.67 -20.54 -19.93
C GLY A 1042 4.22 -19.11 -20.08
N PRO A 1043 3.53 -18.08 -19.59
CA PRO A 1043 4.02 -16.71 -19.62
C PRO A 1043 5.35 -16.61 -18.86
N PRO A 1044 6.37 -15.93 -19.43
CA PRO A 1044 7.68 -15.87 -18.80
C PRO A 1044 7.64 -15.00 -17.54
N SER A 1045 8.38 -15.41 -16.51
CA SER A 1045 8.49 -14.69 -15.24
C SER A 1045 9.39 -13.45 -15.33
N ASP A 1046 10.33 -13.47 -16.28
CA ASP A 1046 11.18 -12.34 -16.65
C ASP A 1046 11.07 -12.07 -18.16
N ASP A 1047 11.69 -11.00 -18.64
CA ASP A 1047 11.77 -10.74 -20.08
C ASP A 1047 12.63 -11.80 -20.78
N VAL A 1048 12.34 -12.04 -22.05
CA VAL A 1048 13.05 -13.03 -22.86
C VAL A 1048 13.47 -12.38 -24.15
N ALA A 1049 14.78 -12.33 -24.37
CA ALA A 1049 15.38 -12.00 -25.64
C ALA A 1049 16.11 -13.23 -26.21
N LEU A 1050 15.90 -13.52 -27.49
CA LEU A 1050 16.65 -14.51 -28.25
C LEU A 1050 17.05 -13.89 -29.59
N LEU A 1051 18.34 -13.86 -29.88
CA LEU A 1051 18.91 -13.43 -31.16
C LEU A 1051 19.67 -14.60 -31.78
N LEU A 1052 19.18 -15.07 -32.92
CA LEU A 1052 19.83 -16.10 -33.72
C LEU A 1052 20.55 -15.46 -34.91
N ALA A 1053 21.78 -15.91 -35.17
CA ALA A 1053 22.56 -15.48 -36.32
C ALA A 1053 23.24 -16.67 -37.01
N ARG A 1054 23.02 -16.86 -38.32
CA ARG A 1054 23.70 -17.89 -39.12
C ARG A 1054 24.84 -17.28 -39.93
N THR A 1055 26.04 -17.84 -39.80
CA THR A 1055 27.25 -17.35 -40.48
C THR A 1055 27.18 -17.57 -41.99
N ARG A 1056 27.59 -16.54 -42.74
CA ARG A 1056 27.81 -16.59 -44.19
C ARG A 1056 29.24 -16.16 -44.48
N VAL A 1057 29.83 -16.71 -45.52
CA VAL A 1057 31.19 -16.34 -45.95
C VAL A 1057 31.09 -15.47 -47.19
N LEU A 1058 31.90 -14.40 -47.25
CA LEU A 1058 31.98 -13.62 -48.47
C LEU A 1058 32.68 -14.46 -49.55
N ALA A 1059 32.01 -14.62 -50.69
CA ALA A 1059 32.53 -15.45 -51.77
C ALA A 1059 33.91 -14.93 -52.26
N PRO A 1060 34.87 -15.82 -52.59
CA PRO A 1060 36.23 -15.41 -52.98
C PRO A 1060 36.30 -14.49 -54.21
N ASP A 1061 35.28 -14.51 -55.07
CA ASP A 1061 35.15 -13.61 -56.22
C ASP A 1061 34.78 -12.17 -55.83
N ARG A 1062 34.46 -11.92 -54.56
CA ARG A 1062 34.11 -10.60 -54.03
C ARG A 1062 35.18 -9.96 -53.15
N VAL A 1063 36.28 -10.67 -52.88
CA VAL A 1063 37.38 -10.16 -52.06
C VAL A 1063 38.70 -10.45 -52.74
N VAL A 1064 39.56 -9.44 -52.81
CA VAL A 1064 40.96 -9.62 -53.24
C VAL A 1064 41.89 -8.95 -52.24
N SER A 1065 43.04 -9.56 -51.97
CA SER A 1065 44.07 -9.03 -51.09
C SER A 1065 45.45 -9.17 -51.71
N TRP A 1066 46.26 -8.11 -51.65
CA TRP A 1066 47.62 -8.08 -52.16
C TRP A 1066 48.59 -7.62 -51.07
N ASN A 1067 49.72 -8.31 -50.94
CA ASN A 1067 50.84 -7.85 -50.14
C ASN A 1067 51.73 -6.96 -50.99
N LEU A 1068 52.01 -5.75 -50.51
CA LEU A 1068 52.77 -4.72 -51.20
C LEU A 1068 54.16 -4.57 -50.54
N PRO A 1069 55.24 -4.47 -51.33
CA PRO A 1069 56.56 -4.15 -50.79
C PRO A 1069 56.58 -2.69 -50.30
N SER A 1070 57.42 -2.39 -49.31
CA SER A 1070 57.59 -1.04 -48.74
C SER A 1070 58.36 -0.06 -49.65
N ASP A 1071 58.41 -0.30 -50.96
CA ASP A 1071 59.05 0.56 -51.96
C ASP A 1071 58.03 1.57 -52.50
N PRO A 1072 58.33 2.89 -52.54
CA PRO A 1072 57.48 3.88 -53.20
C PRO A 1072 57.02 3.53 -54.63
N ALA A 1073 57.79 2.72 -55.38
CA ALA A 1073 57.37 2.22 -56.69
C ALA A 1073 56.11 1.33 -56.64
N ALA A 1074 55.83 0.72 -55.49
CA ALA A 1074 54.68 -0.17 -55.27
C ALA A 1074 53.33 0.56 -55.39
N VAL A 1075 53.27 1.89 -55.18
CA VAL A 1075 52.02 2.67 -55.28
C VAL A 1075 51.45 2.62 -56.70
N ALA A 1076 52.31 2.69 -57.72
CA ALA A 1076 51.87 2.59 -59.12
C ALA A 1076 51.34 1.20 -59.46
N ASN A 1077 51.98 0.16 -58.90
CA ASN A 1077 51.51 -1.22 -59.04
C ASN A 1077 50.15 -1.41 -58.34
N ALA A 1078 49.98 -0.87 -57.13
CA ALA A 1078 48.72 -0.94 -56.38
C ALA A 1078 47.54 -0.32 -57.14
N ARG A 1079 47.74 0.85 -57.79
CA ARG A 1079 46.71 1.43 -58.69
C ARG A 1079 46.38 0.52 -59.85
N THR A 1080 47.40 -0.02 -60.52
CA THR A 1080 47.22 -0.92 -61.67
C THR A 1080 46.44 -2.19 -61.29
N LEU A 1081 46.77 -2.78 -60.14
CA LEU A 1081 46.07 -3.95 -59.59
C LEU A 1081 44.61 -3.62 -59.26
N THR A 1082 44.36 -2.46 -58.64
CA THR A 1082 43.02 -1.97 -58.30
C THR A 1082 42.18 -1.77 -59.56
N GLY A 1083 42.70 -1.03 -60.56
CA GLY A 1083 41.97 -0.78 -61.81
C GLY A 1083 41.65 -2.06 -62.57
N ARG A 1084 42.58 -3.03 -62.61
CA ARG A 1084 42.31 -4.35 -63.22
C ARG A 1084 41.21 -5.10 -62.48
N GLN A 1085 41.24 -5.12 -61.14
CA GLN A 1085 40.20 -5.80 -60.37
C GLN A 1085 38.83 -5.16 -60.54
N LEU A 1086 38.76 -3.82 -60.57
CA LEU A 1086 37.50 -3.12 -60.79
C LEU A 1086 36.94 -3.40 -62.18
N ALA A 1087 37.78 -3.46 -63.21
CA ALA A 1087 37.37 -3.90 -64.54
C ALA A 1087 36.85 -5.36 -64.54
N GLU A 1088 37.52 -6.27 -63.83
CA GLU A 1088 37.05 -7.66 -63.65
C GLU A 1088 35.69 -7.74 -62.92
N TRP A 1089 35.43 -6.83 -61.99
CA TRP A 1089 34.14 -6.72 -61.29
C TRP A 1089 33.10 -5.89 -62.04
N GLY A 1090 33.43 -5.34 -63.22
CA GLY A 1090 32.53 -4.49 -64.02
C GLY A 1090 32.26 -3.11 -63.39
N MET A 1091 33.24 -2.59 -62.64
CA MET A 1091 33.16 -1.34 -61.87
C MET A 1091 34.01 -0.20 -62.44
N ASP A 1092 34.03 -0.07 -63.77
CA ASP A 1092 34.87 0.89 -64.49
C ASP A 1092 34.66 2.34 -64.01
N ASP A 1093 33.42 2.72 -63.67
CA ASP A 1093 33.05 4.06 -63.23
C ASP A 1093 33.69 4.47 -61.89
N LEU A 1094 34.00 3.51 -61.02
CA LEU A 1094 34.65 3.77 -59.72
C LEU A 1094 36.17 3.87 -59.84
N THR A 1095 36.77 3.34 -60.92
CA THR A 1095 38.23 3.17 -61.10
C THR A 1095 39.02 4.42 -60.75
N PHE A 1096 38.67 5.57 -61.33
CA PHE A 1096 39.41 6.82 -61.08
C PHE A 1096 39.41 7.21 -59.60
N THR A 1097 38.26 7.13 -58.95
CA THR A 1097 38.11 7.52 -57.54
C THR A 1097 38.79 6.55 -56.59
N THR A 1098 38.65 5.24 -56.83
CA THR A 1098 39.30 4.20 -56.02
C THR A 1098 40.80 4.20 -56.19
N GLU A 1099 41.32 4.39 -57.41
CA GLU A 1099 42.76 4.53 -57.65
C GLU A 1099 43.37 5.70 -56.88
N LEU A 1100 42.66 6.82 -56.80
CA LEU A 1100 43.10 7.99 -56.04
C LEU A 1100 43.13 7.68 -54.53
N ILE A 1101 42.08 7.03 -54.00
CA ILE A 1101 42.02 6.57 -52.61
C ILE A 1101 43.18 5.61 -52.31
N VAL A 1102 43.37 4.57 -53.13
CA VAL A 1102 44.44 3.58 -52.98
C VAL A 1102 45.80 4.27 -53.05
N SER A 1103 46.00 5.20 -53.97
CA SER A 1103 47.24 5.96 -54.11
C SER A 1103 47.58 6.69 -52.82
N GLU A 1104 46.63 7.42 -52.23
CA GLU A 1104 46.86 8.17 -50.99
C GLU A 1104 47.05 7.27 -49.78
N LEU A 1105 46.23 6.22 -49.62
CA LEU A 1105 46.32 5.29 -48.48
C LEU A 1105 47.61 4.48 -48.50
N VAL A 1106 47.97 3.89 -49.65
CA VAL A 1106 49.22 3.10 -49.79
C VAL A 1106 50.45 4.00 -49.67
N THR A 1107 50.42 5.23 -50.22
CA THR A 1107 51.52 6.19 -50.05
C THR A 1107 51.72 6.53 -48.58
N ASN A 1108 50.64 6.76 -47.83
CA ASN A 1108 50.72 7.03 -46.39
C ASN A 1108 51.28 5.83 -45.62
N ALA A 1109 50.83 4.61 -45.93
CA ALA A 1109 51.35 3.39 -45.31
C ALA A 1109 52.85 3.22 -45.56
N ILE A 1110 53.32 3.42 -46.80
CA ILE A 1110 54.74 3.28 -47.16
C ILE A 1110 55.61 4.40 -46.54
N ARG A 1111 55.11 5.65 -46.48
CA ARG A 1111 55.89 6.78 -45.95
C ARG A 1111 55.97 6.83 -44.43
N HIS A 1112 54.92 6.39 -43.74
CA HIS A 1112 54.74 6.66 -42.31
C HIS A 1112 54.67 5.41 -41.44
N ALA A 1113 54.67 4.20 -42.03
CA ALA A 1113 54.71 2.94 -41.29
C ALA A 1113 55.92 2.09 -41.70
N THR A 1114 56.24 1.09 -40.87
CA THR A 1114 57.23 0.05 -41.15
C THR A 1114 56.56 -1.30 -40.91
N GLY A 1115 56.79 -2.29 -41.76
CA GLY A 1115 56.11 -3.60 -41.71
C GLY A 1115 55.41 -3.99 -43.02
N PRO A 1116 54.77 -5.16 -43.08
CA PRO A 1116 54.06 -5.59 -44.28
C PRO A 1116 52.86 -4.67 -44.55
N VAL A 1117 52.81 -4.09 -45.74
CA VAL A 1117 51.67 -3.30 -46.21
C VAL A 1117 50.77 -4.24 -47.01
N SER A 1118 49.48 -4.28 -46.72
CA SER A 1118 48.51 -5.03 -47.54
C SER A 1118 47.40 -4.12 -48.03
N LEU A 1119 46.95 -4.35 -49.27
CA LEU A 1119 45.79 -3.71 -49.87
C LEU A 1119 44.72 -4.77 -50.10
N ARG A 1120 43.50 -4.52 -49.62
CA ARG A 1120 42.35 -5.38 -49.81
C ARG A 1120 41.19 -4.59 -50.37
N LEU A 1121 40.52 -5.17 -51.37
CA LEU A 1121 39.25 -4.67 -51.89
C LEU A 1121 38.15 -5.69 -51.59
N ILE A 1122 37.00 -5.21 -51.15
CA ILE A 1122 35.82 -6.01 -50.82
C ILE A 1122 34.62 -5.42 -51.56
N ARG A 1123 33.92 -6.26 -52.33
CA ARG A 1123 32.66 -5.95 -52.99
C ARG A 1123 31.49 -6.46 -52.15
N ASP A 1124 30.73 -5.54 -51.58
CA ASP A 1124 29.50 -5.82 -50.85
C ASP A 1124 28.35 -4.87 -51.29
N ARG A 1125 27.57 -4.29 -50.36
CA ARG A 1125 26.60 -3.22 -50.65
C ARG A 1125 27.29 -1.93 -51.14
N GLY A 1126 28.57 -1.79 -50.82
CA GLY A 1126 29.48 -0.78 -51.33
C GLY A 1126 30.83 -1.41 -51.71
N LEU A 1127 31.70 -0.63 -52.34
CA LEU A 1127 33.09 -1.01 -52.56
C LEU A 1127 33.92 -0.56 -51.36
N ILE A 1128 34.48 -1.51 -50.62
CA ILE A 1128 35.32 -1.24 -49.46
C ILE A 1128 36.78 -1.44 -49.85
N CYS A 1129 37.62 -0.45 -49.56
CA CYS A 1129 39.07 -0.53 -49.72
C CYS A 1129 39.74 -0.43 -48.35
N GLU A 1130 40.53 -1.44 -47.99
CA GLU A 1130 41.29 -1.54 -46.75
C GLU A 1130 42.80 -1.55 -47.04
N VAL A 1131 43.57 -0.70 -46.35
CA VAL A 1131 45.03 -0.72 -46.37
C VAL A 1131 45.53 -0.99 -44.96
N SER A 1132 46.25 -2.09 -44.76
CA SER A 1132 46.83 -2.45 -43.47
C SER A 1132 48.32 -2.14 -43.41
N ASP A 1133 48.80 -1.70 -42.25
CA ASP A 1133 50.21 -1.53 -41.94
C ASP A 1133 50.50 -1.85 -40.46
N ALA A 1134 51.77 -1.99 -40.06
CA ALA A 1134 52.14 -2.35 -38.68
C ALA A 1134 52.33 -1.14 -37.74
N SER A 1135 51.92 0.07 -38.13
CA SER A 1135 51.93 1.25 -37.26
C SER A 1135 50.72 1.24 -36.32
N SER A 1136 50.94 1.62 -35.06
CA SER A 1136 49.90 1.88 -34.07
C SER A 1136 49.44 3.35 -34.03
N THR A 1137 49.97 4.22 -34.88
CA THR A 1137 49.71 5.67 -34.82
C THR A 1137 48.49 6.06 -35.67
N SER A 1138 47.49 6.71 -35.07
CA SER A 1138 46.31 7.20 -35.81
C SER A 1138 46.68 8.30 -36.83
N PRO A 1139 46.28 8.18 -38.09
CA PRO A 1139 46.45 9.23 -39.08
C PRO A 1139 45.47 10.39 -38.81
N ARG A 1140 45.99 11.62 -38.66
CA ARG A 1140 45.15 12.82 -38.45
C ARG A 1140 44.87 13.54 -39.77
N LEU A 1141 43.60 13.82 -40.04
CA LEU A 1141 43.20 14.68 -41.15
C LEU A 1141 43.72 16.11 -40.92
N ARG A 1142 44.50 16.63 -41.87
CA ARG A 1142 45.08 17.98 -41.80
C ARG A 1142 44.37 18.89 -42.82
N HIS A 1143 44.05 20.10 -42.40
CA HIS A 1143 43.59 21.16 -43.30
C HIS A 1143 44.80 21.90 -43.87
N ALA A 1144 45.40 21.33 -44.92
CA ALA A 1144 46.58 21.90 -45.57
C ALA A 1144 46.27 23.27 -46.19
N ARG A 1145 47.15 24.26 -45.98
CA ARG A 1145 47.04 25.60 -46.60
C ARG A 1145 47.34 25.49 -48.10
N THR A 1146 46.96 26.53 -48.86
CA THR A 1146 47.20 26.58 -50.31
C THR A 1146 48.69 26.45 -50.67
N THR A 1147 49.60 26.84 -49.76
CA THR A 1147 51.06 26.79 -49.90
C THR A 1147 51.72 25.49 -49.42
N ASP A 1148 50.98 24.57 -48.79
CA ASP A 1148 51.55 23.34 -48.25
C ASP A 1148 51.73 22.28 -49.36
N GLU A 1149 52.95 21.73 -49.50
CA GLU A 1149 53.30 20.70 -50.49
C GLU A 1149 52.83 19.27 -50.11
N GLY A 1150 52.18 19.10 -48.95
CA GLY A 1150 51.71 17.80 -48.47
C GLY A 1150 50.55 17.92 -47.48
N GLY A 1151 50.02 16.78 -47.02
CA GLY A 1151 48.96 16.71 -46.00
C GLY A 1151 47.52 16.79 -46.51
N ARG A 1152 47.29 16.68 -47.82
CA ARG A 1152 45.95 16.65 -48.44
C ARG A 1152 45.36 15.25 -48.65
N GLY A 1153 46.16 14.19 -48.52
CA GLY A 1153 45.76 12.83 -48.89
C GLY A 1153 44.49 12.32 -48.19
N LEU A 1154 44.40 12.45 -46.87
CA LEU A 1154 43.20 12.04 -46.13
C LEU A 1154 42.00 12.96 -46.40
N LEU A 1155 42.22 14.23 -46.74
CA LEU A 1155 41.14 15.15 -47.13
C LEU A 1155 40.53 14.70 -48.47
N ILE A 1156 41.38 14.29 -49.41
CA ILE A 1156 40.96 13.73 -50.70
C ILE A 1156 40.16 12.43 -50.48
N VAL A 1157 40.69 11.52 -49.66
CA VAL A 1157 39.99 10.27 -49.29
C VAL A 1157 38.61 10.58 -48.68
N ALA A 1158 38.53 11.54 -47.75
CA ALA A 1158 37.29 11.94 -47.09
C ALA A 1158 36.25 12.57 -48.04
N GLN A 1159 36.67 13.14 -49.18
CA GLN A 1159 35.75 13.68 -50.19
C GLN A 1159 35.27 12.63 -51.21
N LEU A 1160 36.02 11.53 -51.38
CA LEU A 1160 35.73 10.49 -52.36
C LEU A 1160 35.06 9.24 -51.77
N ALA A 1161 35.19 9.04 -50.46
CA ALA A 1161 34.55 7.95 -49.74
C ALA A 1161 33.30 8.44 -49.00
N ARG A 1162 32.25 7.62 -48.96
CA ARG A 1162 31.05 7.86 -48.15
C ARG A 1162 31.35 7.73 -46.66
N ARG A 1163 32.14 6.71 -46.31
CA ARG A 1163 32.65 6.48 -44.95
C ARG A 1163 34.12 6.12 -45.05
N TRP A 1164 34.89 6.53 -44.05
CA TRP A 1164 36.26 6.10 -43.88
C TRP A 1164 36.61 6.11 -42.40
N GLY A 1165 37.61 5.31 -42.02
CA GLY A 1165 37.99 5.17 -40.63
C GLY A 1165 39.32 4.46 -40.46
N THR A 1166 39.73 4.31 -39.21
CA THR A 1166 40.92 3.52 -38.83
C THR A 1166 40.48 2.47 -37.83
N ARG A 1167 40.85 1.22 -38.08
CA ARG A 1167 40.65 0.07 -37.21
C ARG A 1167 41.99 -0.39 -36.68
N TYR A 1168 42.09 -0.65 -35.38
CA TYR A 1168 43.29 -1.22 -34.80
C TYR A 1168 43.23 -2.73 -34.78
N THR A 1169 44.39 -3.36 -34.91
CA THR A 1169 44.60 -4.80 -34.81
C THR A 1169 45.74 -5.04 -33.82
N THR A 1170 45.87 -6.25 -33.32
CA THR A 1170 46.95 -6.61 -32.38
C THR A 1170 48.36 -6.34 -32.93
N THR A 1171 48.51 -6.35 -34.25
CA THR A 1171 49.80 -6.20 -34.95
C THR A 1171 49.98 -4.88 -35.71
N GLY A 1172 49.00 -3.96 -35.65
CA GLY A 1172 49.03 -2.76 -36.49
C GLY A 1172 47.67 -2.09 -36.63
N LYS A 1173 47.43 -1.43 -37.77
CA LYS A 1173 46.17 -0.76 -38.07
C LYS A 1173 45.72 -1.03 -39.50
N ILE A 1174 44.43 -0.80 -39.75
CA ILE A 1174 43.78 -0.87 -41.05
C ILE A 1174 43.06 0.46 -41.28
N ILE A 1175 43.42 1.17 -42.33
CA ILE A 1175 42.67 2.33 -42.80
C ILE A 1175 41.71 1.83 -43.87
N TRP A 1176 40.43 2.11 -43.68
CA TRP A 1176 39.38 1.62 -44.57
C TRP A 1176 38.54 2.77 -45.13
N THR A 1177 37.97 2.53 -46.30
CA THR A 1177 37.09 3.45 -47.02
C THR A 1177 35.95 2.67 -47.65
N GLU A 1178 34.79 3.30 -47.78
CA GLU A 1178 33.59 2.73 -48.38
C GLU A 1178 33.05 3.70 -49.44
N GLN A 1179 32.88 3.21 -50.66
CA GLN A 1179 32.28 3.94 -51.77
C GLN A 1179 30.94 3.30 -52.14
N ASP A 1180 29.94 4.12 -52.49
CA ASP A 1180 28.66 3.61 -52.99
C ASP A 1180 28.86 3.00 -54.38
N ILE A 1181 28.18 1.87 -54.63
CA ILE A 1181 28.11 1.28 -55.97
C ILE A 1181 26.91 1.93 -56.69
N PRO A 1182 27.11 2.62 -57.84
CA PRO A 1182 26.02 3.27 -58.57
C PRO A 1182 24.87 2.31 -58.88
N ALA A 1183 23.62 2.76 -58.71
CA ALA A 1183 22.43 1.93 -58.90
C ALA A 1183 22.31 1.32 -60.31
N GLU A 1184 22.83 2.00 -61.33
CA GLU A 1184 22.86 1.51 -62.72
C GLU A 1184 23.78 0.29 -62.92
N MET A 1185 24.77 0.10 -62.05
CA MET A 1185 25.66 -1.06 -62.06
C MET A 1185 25.10 -2.26 -61.30
N ILE A 1186 24.28 -2.02 -60.26
CA ILE A 1186 23.61 -3.09 -59.50
C ILE A 1186 22.58 -3.84 -60.38
N ALA A 1187 22.02 -3.18 -61.39
CA ALA A 1187 21.04 -3.77 -62.31
C ALA A 1187 21.65 -4.54 -63.49
N ARG A 1188 22.98 -4.53 -63.68
CA ARG A 1188 23.69 -5.18 -64.80
C ARG A 1188 24.47 -6.44 -64.41
N GLY A 1189 24.52 -6.79 -63.12
CA GLY A 1189 25.11 -8.03 -62.60
C GLY A 1189 24.05 -8.87 -61.91
#